data_AF-A0A935THS5-F1
#
_entry.id   AF-A0A935THS5-F1
#
_cell.length_a   1.000
_cell.length_b   1.000
_cell.length_c   1.000
_cell.angle_alpha   90.00
_cell.angle_beta   90.00
_cell.angle_gamma   90.00
#
_symmetry.space_group_name_H-M   'P 1'
#
loop_
_entity.id
_entity.type
_entity.pdbx_description
1 polymer ?
#
loop_
_entity_poly.entity_id
_entity_poly.type
_entity_poly.pdbx_seq_one_letter_code
_entity_poly.pdbx_strand_id
1 'polypeptide(L)'
;MKNFLLTLAFTAILLSTTQAQVQSLVNFNNTSDLTTLFNPDATPVFTNITDQGIGNTGSINVPLGSYDIWTTKSGYSVSGEGDVYTLSAFFKIKDNSGYGGLGFSSNDTNEPDSYGSPVYGLGMAFHGGGGMFINNRVQTSVSWPPDLVIGNWYKMILKVTALGSNLFDMNFQIWNCDANGVLGSKKTEHSLSNVSNTQVGGATTLHVYFSAAGSRMEKIDNFEINLEGGAVIVEEDEPVLTTDAVSSITASTATCGGNVTDDRSSPVTVRGVCWSTTTGPTTALSTKTSDGTGTGVFTSSLTDLEQGTTYYVRAYATNGVGTSYGAEVSFTTASALIATLPVGSGTSGSPYQIASLENLYWITAPGTVDGLTQAQRWSKYYIQTTNIDASITSTWDGGAGWLPIGKFSAPFTGAYDGSGQTISGLFVNRPGIDDIGLFGGVNNATISNLGMIGVQLNGEQRVGALVGMCYGVVVITNCYSTGSLTGVQYIGGLVGFIQDGSVNNCYSSATVGTGSVSVPGGLVGFNNGNIANCYATGAVTGFNLEGGLVGLNGLEGTITTSYATGVVSNGNWHGGLVGYDDGVTITTCFWDVTTTGQALSQGSDETIYGKTTLQMKTNTTFLDAGWDYTIWNIGDGINNGYPYLDWQNPTGTPLTSIALPVGSGTVGDPYQIATLQNLTWIAASDVDVPSPNQATRWAAHYIQNGDIDASSTSTWNSGAGWSPIGISPNNFTGTYDGDGHTISGLFINRNATDYQGLFGRNVGTISNLGVTNVNITGLYGTGGLVGINYGPISNSYCTGSITGDMATGGLVGANFTTATIRKSYSNASVTGASGDYGGLVGQHRDGALIADCYSTGNVTRSGGGGTSFGGLVGIITSTSTITNSYSTGRVIYAIGVNPTSKGLVGAVMNVPTFTNNFWDTETSLQTTTAGTATGKTTAEMKTNTTFLSAGWDDTIWNMGDGINDGYPYLDWQNPTGTPLPVELSSFSASVVGPTVKLNWNTATEINNYGFEIERYALSAERKAWEKIGFVDGNGNSNSTKSYSYEDKNVTTGKYSYRLKQIDNDGQFEYSKTIEVDMVVVKKFELSQNYPNPFNPTTTIQYGLLQTGMVRLTLYNILGQEIRTLVNEVKEAGTHTINLNASDLNSGVYIYKIESGSFTQTKKMTLVK
;
A
#
# COMPACT_ATOMS: atom_id res chain seq x y z
N MET A 1 53.61 14.12 -1.10
CA MET A 1 54.45 13.10 -0.45
C MET A 1 53.54 11.90 -0.18
N LYS A 2 53.35 10.88 -1.04
CA LYS A 2 54.21 9.95 -1.82
C LYS A 2 54.93 8.86 -0.98
N ASN A 3 54.34 7.65 -1.07
CA ASN A 3 54.90 6.30 -1.33
C ASN A 3 55.54 5.38 -0.25
N PHE A 4 55.30 4.08 -0.52
CA PHE A 4 55.97 2.79 -0.17
C PHE A 4 55.38 1.97 1.02
N LEU A 5 54.68 0.82 0.83
CA LEU A 5 55.02 -0.56 0.36
C LEU A 5 55.71 -1.45 1.42
N LEU A 6 55.10 -2.60 1.82
CA LEU A 6 55.51 -4.00 1.51
C LEU A 6 54.85 -5.10 2.41
N THR A 7 54.34 -6.17 1.74
CA THR A 7 54.33 -7.64 2.06
C THR A 7 53.61 -8.30 3.25
N LEU A 8 52.76 -9.30 2.93
CA LEU A 8 52.94 -10.72 3.33
C LEU A 8 52.06 -11.66 2.48
N ALA A 9 52.68 -12.67 1.86
CA ALA A 9 52.08 -13.67 0.97
C ALA A 9 51.90 -15.02 1.68
N PHE A 10 50.78 -15.70 1.43
CA PHE A 10 50.47 -17.06 1.91
C PHE A 10 50.64 -18.08 0.77
N THR A 11 51.35 -19.15 1.09
CA THR A 11 51.76 -20.27 0.23
C THR A 11 50.58 -21.21 -0.08
N ALA A 12 50.30 -21.47 -1.36
CA ALA A 12 49.34 -22.48 -1.79
C ALA A 12 50.04 -23.82 -2.08
N ILE A 13 49.46 -24.89 -1.54
CA ILE A 13 49.85 -26.29 -1.65
C ILE A 13 49.48 -26.80 -3.05
N LEU A 14 50.47 -27.23 -3.84
CA LEU A 14 50.27 -28.03 -5.06
C LEU A 14 50.11 -29.50 -4.66
N LEU A 15 48.85 -29.91 -4.51
CA LEU A 15 48.45 -31.31 -4.55
C LEU A 15 48.49 -31.78 -6.01
N SER A 16 49.36 -32.76 -6.29
CA SER A 16 49.35 -33.53 -7.52
C SER A 16 48.05 -34.33 -7.61
N THR A 17 47.05 -33.81 -8.33
CA THR A 17 45.95 -34.62 -8.83
C THR A 17 46.45 -35.42 -10.01
N THR A 18 46.66 -36.71 -9.82
CA THR A 18 46.63 -37.70 -10.89
C THR A 18 45.23 -37.67 -11.50
N GLN A 19 45.01 -36.75 -12.45
CA GLN A 19 43.82 -36.75 -13.29
C GLN A 19 43.96 -38.00 -14.17
N ALA A 20 43.03 -38.94 -14.03
CA ALA A 20 42.89 -40.03 -14.99
C ALA A 20 42.72 -39.38 -16.36
N GLN A 21 43.70 -39.57 -17.25
CA GLN A 21 43.60 -39.07 -18.63
C GLN A 21 42.35 -39.70 -19.25
N VAL A 22 41.38 -38.88 -19.64
CA VAL A 22 40.22 -39.34 -20.40
C VAL A 22 40.74 -39.73 -21.77
N GLN A 23 40.97 -41.02 -21.93
CA GLN A 23 41.37 -41.64 -23.17
C GLN A 23 40.11 -41.75 -24.05
N SER A 24 40.00 -40.94 -25.10
CA SER A 24 38.93 -41.12 -26.10
C SER A 24 39.49 -41.91 -27.28
N LEU A 25 39.09 -43.18 -27.34
CA LEU A 25 39.41 -44.07 -28.45
C LEU A 25 38.34 -43.91 -29.53
N VAL A 26 38.74 -43.42 -30.71
CA VAL A 26 37.91 -43.46 -31.90
C VAL A 26 38.37 -44.62 -32.75
N ASN A 27 37.51 -45.62 -32.89
CA ASN A 27 37.77 -46.80 -33.68
C ASN A 27 37.07 -46.66 -35.04
N PHE A 28 37.85 -46.74 -36.12
CA PHE A 28 37.35 -46.57 -37.48
C PHE A 28 36.91 -47.88 -38.14
N ASN A 29 36.83 -49.00 -37.43
CA ASN A 29 36.48 -50.31 -38.02
C ASN A 29 34.98 -50.55 -38.21
N ASN A 30 34.11 -49.62 -37.80
CA ASN A 30 32.69 -49.72 -38.13
C ASN A 30 32.53 -49.67 -39.65
N THR A 31 31.87 -50.70 -40.20
CA THR A 31 31.94 -51.07 -41.61
C THR A 31 31.52 -49.97 -42.59
N SER A 32 30.70 -49.00 -42.14
CA SER A 32 30.20 -47.86 -42.94
C SER A 32 31.18 -46.70 -43.05
N ASP A 33 31.88 -46.37 -41.96
CA ASP A 33 32.61 -45.11 -41.80
C ASP A 33 33.82 -45.00 -42.74
N LEU A 34 34.44 -46.15 -43.03
CA LEU A 34 35.60 -46.27 -43.90
C LEU A 34 35.30 -46.08 -45.39
N THR A 35 34.04 -46.28 -45.80
CA THR A 35 33.61 -46.14 -47.19
C THR A 35 32.92 -44.80 -47.48
N THR A 36 32.38 -44.13 -46.46
CA THR A 36 31.58 -42.89 -46.63
C THR A 36 32.26 -41.64 -46.10
N LEU A 37 33.07 -41.74 -45.03
CA LEU A 37 33.66 -40.56 -44.36
C LEU A 37 35.12 -40.34 -44.76
N PHE A 38 35.78 -41.40 -45.18
CA PHE A 38 37.17 -41.43 -45.59
C PHE A 38 37.24 -41.22 -47.12
N ASN A 39 37.15 -39.94 -47.56
CA ASN A 39 37.17 -39.41 -48.95
C ASN A 39 37.26 -40.43 -50.12
N PRO A 40 36.13 -40.87 -50.70
CA PRO A 40 36.12 -41.82 -51.81
C PRO A 40 36.19 -41.10 -53.16
N ASP A 41 37.39 -40.69 -53.58
CA ASP A 41 37.61 -40.29 -54.98
C ASP A 41 37.13 -41.41 -55.93
N ALA A 42 36.66 -41.07 -57.13
CA ALA A 42 35.88 -41.98 -57.96
C ALA A 42 36.61 -43.31 -58.32
N THR A 43 37.95 -43.33 -58.38
CA THR A 43 38.80 -44.52 -58.59
C THR A 43 40.30 -44.16 -58.42
N PRO A 44 41.17 -45.00 -57.80
CA PRO A 44 40.92 -46.24 -57.06
C PRO A 44 40.60 -45.97 -55.57
N VAL A 45 39.65 -46.72 -55.00
CA VAL A 45 39.07 -46.43 -53.67
C VAL A 45 39.43 -47.54 -52.67
N PHE A 46 39.69 -47.16 -51.42
CA PHE A 46 39.70 -48.11 -50.31
C PHE A 46 38.35 -48.82 -50.24
N THR A 47 38.36 -50.16 -50.17
CA THR A 47 37.14 -50.96 -50.13
C THR A 47 37.11 -51.78 -48.86
N ASN A 48 35.95 -51.84 -48.22
CA ASN A 48 35.80 -52.65 -47.02
C ASN A 48 35.51 -54.12 -47.38
N ILE A 49 36.20 -55.04 -46.73
CA ILE A 49 35.95 -56.49 -46.82
C ILE A 49 35.62 -57.01 -45.44
N THR A 50 34.38 -57.46 -45.24
CA THR A 50 33.78 -57.72 -43.93
C THR A 50 34.22 -59.04 -43.27
N ASP A 51 34.90 -59.93 -43.99
CA ASP A 51 35.24 -61.29 -43.55
C ASP A 51 36.74 -61.61 -43.67
N GLN A 52 37.57 -60.56 -43.64
CA GLN A 52 39.02 -60.62 -43.76
C GLN A 52 39.68 -59.71 -42.73
N GLY A 53 40.98 -59.87 -42.49
CA GLY A 53 41.73 -59.01 -41.57
C GLY A 53 42.32 -59.77 -40.40
N ILE A 54 42.74 -59.04 -39.38
CA ILE A 54 43.17 -59.56 -38.09
C ILE A 54 41.97 -60.25 -37.42
N GLY A 55 42.08 -61.55 -37.17
CA GLY A 55 40.98 -62.31 -36.54
C GLY A 55 39.66 -62.34 -37.32
N ASN A 56 39.66 -62.00 -38.63
CA ASN A 56 38.48 -61.85 -39.49
C ASN A 56 37.46 -60.81 -39.01
N THR A 57 37.92 -59.71 -38.41
CA THR A 57 37.04 -58.61 -37.93
C THR A 57 36.47 -57.72 -39.03
N GLY A 58 36.90 -57.91 -40.28
CA GLY A 58 36.67 -56.97 -41.37
C GLY A 58 37.91 -56.08 -41.54
N SER A 59 38.31 -55.78 -42.78
CA SER A 59 39.51 -54.98 -43.07
C SER A 59 39.33 -54.12 -44.30
N ILE A 60 40.06 -53.01 -44.33
CA ILE A 60 40.19 -52.15 -45.51
C ILE A 60 41.15 -52.81 -46.49
N ASN A 61 40.67 -53.08 -47.69
CA ASN A 61 41.47 -53.55 -48.80
C ASN A 61 42.10 -52.35 -49.54
N VAL A 62 43.41 -52.41 -49.71
CA VAL A 62 44.21 -51.40 -50.40
C VAL A 62 44.39 -51.82 -51.87
N PRO A 63 43.90 -51.04 -52.85
CA PRO A 63 44.10 -51.34 -54.26
C PRO A 63 45.59 -51.37 -54.64
N LEU A 64 46.06 -52.53 -55.13
CA LEU A 64 47.46 -52.71 -55.53
C LEU A 64 47.78 -51.95 -56.83
N GLY A 65 48.95 -51.31 -56.89
CA GLY A 65 49.48 -50.70 -58.11
C GLY A 65 48.98 -49.27 -58.41
N SER A 66 48.39 -48.60 -57.43
CA SER A 66 47.92 -47.21 -57.53
C SER A 66 49.03 -46.24 -57.18
N TYR A 67 49.12 -45.09 -57.86
CA TYR A 67 50.21 -44.12 -57.65
C TYR A 67 50.02 -43.25 -56.41
N ASP A 68 48.78 -43.08 -55.94
CA ASP A 68 48.45 -42.41 -54.68
C ASP A 68 47.00 -42.74 -54.29
N ILE A 69 46.77 -43.13 -53.04
CA ILE A 69 45.44 -43.32 -52.46
C ILE A 69 45.45 -42.67 -51.09
N TRP A 70 44.51 -41.76 -50.87
CA TRP A 70 44.44 -40.92 -49.67
C TRP A 70 43.04 -40.90 -49.10
N THR A 71 42.97 -40.70 -47.80
CA THR A 71 41.69 -40.54 -47.14
C THR A 71 41.77 -39.76 -45.84
N THR A 72 40.75 -38.95 -45.52
CA THR A 72 40.69 -38.10 -44.31
C THR A 72 39.36 -38.19 -43.57
N LYS A 73 39.36 -37.92 -42.25
CA LYS A 73 38.16 -37.63 -41.44
C LYS A 73 38.38 -36.38 -40.60
N SER A 74 37.49 -35.38 -40.71
CA SER A 74 37.50 -34.14 -39.92
C SER A 74 36.99 -34.34 -38.50
N GLY A 75 37.05 -33.29 -37.67
CA GLY A 75 36.39 -33.23 -36.38
C GLY A 75 37.31 -33.41 -35.18
N TYR A 76 38.58 -33.01 -35.26
CA TYR A 76 39.51 -33.07 -34.12
C TYR A 76 40.03 -31.67 -33.78
N SER A 77 40.18 -31.33 -32.49
CA SER A 77 40.69 -30.02 -32.06
C SER A 77 42.22 -29.93 -32.06
N VAL A 78 42.76 -28.70 -32.00
CA VAL A 78 44.10 -28.40 -31.44
C VAL A 78 43.89 -27.33 -30.38
N SER A 79 43.80 -27.75 -29.12
CA SER A 79 43.46 -26.90 -27.99
C SER A 79 44.69 -26.24 -27.35
N GLY A 80 45.88 -26.85 -27.47
CA GLY A 80 47.12 -26.23 -27.01
C GLY A 80 48.19 -27.21 -26.52
N GLU A 81 49.16 -26.68 -25.78
CA GLU A 81 50.25 -27.46 -25.17
C GLU A 81 49.70 -28.59 -24.29
N GLY A 82 50.21 -29.80 -24.48
CA GLY A 82 49.79 -31.00 -23.75
C GLY A 82 48.92 -31.95 -24.56
N ASP A 83 48.29 -31.50 -25.67
CA ASP A 83 47.49 -32.37 -26.53
C ASP A 83 48.32 -33.54 -27.09
N VAL A 84 47.80 -34.75 -27.04
CA VAL A 84 48.43 -35.96 -27.55
C VAL A 84 47.49 -36.68 -28.49
N TYR A 85 48.01 -37.03 -29.65
CA TYR A 85 47.29 -37.77 -30.68
C TYR A 85 48.07 -39.04 -31.01
N THR A 86 47.49 -40.21 -30.73
CA THR A 86 48.11 -41.51 -31.02
C THR A 86 47.28 -42.24 -32.07
N LEU A 87 47.77 -42.28 -33.30
CA LEU A 87 47.19 -43.07 -34.38
C LEU A 87 47.81 -44.47 -34.38
N SER A 88 47.00 -45.50 -34.58
CA SER A 88 47.50 -46.86 -34.76
C SER A 88 46.68 -47.66 -35.75
N ALA A 89 47.32 -48.55 -36.47
CA ALA A 89 46.68 -49.46 -37.42
C ALA A 89 47.45 -50.78 -37.53
N PHE A 90 46.76 -51.87 -37.85
CA PHE A 90 47.39 -53.07 -38.35
C PHE A 90 47.45 -53.00 -39.87
N PHE A 91 48.52 -53.53 -40.46
CA PHE A 91 48.68 -53.57 -41.90
C PHE A 91 49.42 -54.82 -42.35
N LYS A 92 49.12 -55.28 -43.56
CA LYS A 92 49.72 -56.49 -44.13
C LYS A 92 50.60 -56.19 -45.33
N ILE A 93 51.84 -56.65 -45.29
CA ILE A 93 52.81 -56.45 -46.37
C ILE A 93 52.56 -57.44 -47.51
N LYS A 94 52.53 -56.94 -48.74
CA LYS A 94 52.34 -57.72 -49.97
C LYS A 94 53.52 -57.66 -50.93
N ASP A 95 54.24 -56.54 -50.98
CA ASP A 95 55.35 -56.32 -51.90
C ASP A 95 56.43 -55.42 -51.28
N ASN A 96 57.62 -55.41 -51.89
CA ASN A 96 58.74 -54.55 -51.51
C ASN A 96 58.73 -53.19 -52.25
N SER A 97 57.68 -52.87 -53.01
CA SER A 97 57.53 -51.61 -53.74
C SER A 97 56.33 -50.80 -53.23
N GLY A 98 56.55 -49.54 -52.85
CA GLY A 98 55.52 -48.61 -52.38
C GLY A 98 55.71 -48.12 -50.94
N TYR A 99 54.81 -47.24 -50.52
CA TYR A 99 54.78 -46.54 -49.24
C TYR A 99 53.39 -46.62 -48.58
N GLY A 100 53.36 -46.57 -47.25
CA GLY A 100 52.17 -46.30 -46.46
C GLY A 100 52.35 -45.04 -45.62
N GLY A 101 51.27 -44.31 -45.32
CA GLY A 101 51.37 -43.11 -44.51
C GLY A 101 50.17 -42.87 -43.60
N LEU A 102 50.41 -42.11 -42.52
CA LEU A 102 49.40 -41.73 -41.53
C LEU A 102 49.80 -40.44 -40.79
N GLY A 103 48.80 -39.67 -40.35
CA GLY A 103 49.01 -38.45 -39.58
C GLY A 103 47.79 -37.52 -39.54
N PHE A 104 48.04 -36.22 -39.41
CA PHE A 104 47.00 -35.17 -39.44
C PHE A 104 47.26 -34.12 -40.51
N SER A 105 46.18 -33.56 -41.03
CA SER A 105 46.18 -32.41 -41.93
C SER A 105 45.25 -31.31 -41.42
N SER A 106 45.57 -30.06 -41.71
CA SER A 106 44.72 -28.90 -41.39
C SER A 106 43.65 -28.62 -42.46
N ASN A 107 43.55 -29.46 -43.51
CA ASN A 107 42.58 -29.31 -44.59
C ASN A 107 42.19 -30.67 -45.18
N ASP A 108 41.01 -30.77 -45.80
CA ASP A 108 40.46 -32.00 -46.41
C ASP A 108 41.00 -32.31 -47.82
N THR A 109 41.51 -31.30 -48.54
CA THR A 109 41.84 -31.32 -49.98
C THR A 109 43.32 -31.56 -50.31
N ASN A 110 44.12 -32.05 -49.36
CA ASN A 110 45.55 -32.27 -49.60
C ASN A 110 45.80 -33.59 -50.35
N GLU A 111 45.98 -33.53 -51.67
CA GLU A 111 46.53 -34.66 -52.43
C GLU A 111 47.96 -34.97 -51.97
N PRO A 112 48.27 -36.22 -51.60
CA PRO A 112 49.63 -36.59 -51.27
C PRO A 112 50.55 -36.57 -52.50
N ASP A 113 51.83 -36.84 -52.28
CA ASP A 113 52.75 -37.17 -53.36
C ASP A 113 52.92 -38.70 -53.46
N SER A 114 53.83 -39.16 -54.32
CA SER A 114 54.14 -40.60 -54.48
C SER A 114 54.63 -41.31 -53.19
N TYR A 115 54.83 -40.56 -52.11
CA TYR A 115 55.21 -41.06 -50.79
C TYR A 115 54.04 -41.10 -49.81
N GLY A 116 52.87 -40.56 -50.17
CA GLY A 116 51.69 -40.50 -49.30
C GLY A 116 51.77 -39.39 -48.25
N SER A 117 52.42 -38.25 -48.55
CA SER A 117 52.67 -37.15 -47.59
C SER A 117 51.78 -35.90 -47.79
N PRO A 118 51.15 -35.31 -46.74
CA PRO A 118 50.26 -34.15 -46.86
C PRO A 118 51.01 -32.84 -47.18
N VAL A 119 50.33 -31.95 -47.93
CA VAL A 119 50.79 -30.57 -48.20
C VAL A 119 50.86 -29.74 -46.91
N TYR A 120 49.80 -29.77 -46.11
CA TYR A 120 49.66 -29.04 -44.86
C TYR A 120 49.32 -30.01 -43.73
N GLY A 121 50.33 -30.53 -43.04
CA GLY A 121 50.15 -31.58 -42.04
C GLY A 121 51.43 -32.13 -41.42
N LEU A 122 51.22 -33.02 -40.45
CA LEU A 122 52.26 -33.78 -39.75
C LEU A 122 51.99 -35.27 -39.90
N GLY A 123 53.03 -36.10 -40.02
CA GLY A 123 52.84 -37.55 -40.03
C GLY A 123 54.08 -38.37 -40.35
N MET A 124 53.86 -39.61 -40.78
CA MET A 124 54.93 -40.53 -41.18
C MET A 124 54.54 -41.23 -42.49
N ALA A 125 55.47 -41.27 -43.44
CA ALA A 125 55.43 -42.17 -44.59
C ALA A 125 56.47 -43.28 -44.41
N PHE A 126 56.15 -44.54 -44.64
CA PHE A 126 57.04 -45.66 -44.40
C PHE A 126 57.03 -46.68 -45.54
N HIS A 127 58.18 -47.32 -45.73
CA HIS A 127 58.36 -48.53 -46.52
C HIS A 127 58.98 -49.60 -45.62
N GLY A 128 59.24 -50.80 -46.12
CA GLY A 128 59.56 -51.89 -45.19
C GLY A 128 61.00 -51.87 -44.64
N GLY A 129 61.94 -51.15 -45.26
CA GLY A 129 63.30 -50.98 -44.76
C GLY A 129 63.58 -49.64 -44.06
N GLY A 130 62.60 -48.72 -44.03
CA GLY A 130 62.79 -47.34 -43.59
C GLY A 130 61.53 -46.47 -43.76
N GLY A 131 61.62 -45.20 -43.42
CA GLY A 131 60.50 -44.26 -43.48
C GLY A 131 60.93 -42.81 -43.38
N MET A 132 59.98 -41.89 -43.34
CA MET A 132 60.17 -40.46 -43.50
C MET A 132 59.14 -39.72 -42.64
N PHE A 133 59.58 -39.02 -41.59
CA PHE A 133 58.71 -38.09 -40.86
C PHE A 133 58.35 -36.89 -41.75
N ILE A 134 57.09 -36.50 -41.75
CA ILE A 134 56.54 -35.45 -42.61
C ILE A 134 56.18 -34.21 -41.79
N ASN A 135 56.60 -33.05 -42.28
CA ASN A 135 56.12 -31.73 -41.85
C ASN A 135 55.90 -30.83 -43.08
N ASN A 136 54.64 -30.63 -43.50
CA ASN A 136 54.28 -29.86 -44.71
C ASN A 136 55.14 -30.23 -45.94
N ARG A 137 55.18 -31.54 -46.29
CA ARG A 137 56.06 -32.17 -47.31
C ARG A 137 57.57 -32.15 -47.05
N VAL A 138 58.06 -31.51 -45.99
CA VAL A 138 59.47 -31.64 -45.59
C VAL A 138 59.66 -33.02 -44.95
N GLN A 139 60.60 -33.79 -45.49
CA GLN A 139 60.79 -35.20 -45.16
C GLN A 139 62.10 -35.42 -44.38
N THR A 140 62.02 -36.11 -43.25
CA THR A 140 63.18 -36.54 -42.46
C THR A 140 63.28 -38.05 -42.44
N SER A 141 64.27 -38.60 -43.16
CA SER A 141 64.40 -40.05 -43.38
C SER A 141 64.94 -40.81 -42.15
N VAL A 142 64.45 -42.04 -41.98
CA VAL A 142 64.85 -43.03 -40.97
C VAL A 142 64.95 -44.41 -41.62
N SER A 143 65.79 -45.31 -41.09
CA SER A 143 66.02 -46.65 -41.68
C SER A 143 66.10 -47.74 -40.62
N TRP A 144 65.65 -48.96 -40.95
CA TRP A 144 65.56 -50.10 -40.01
C TRP A 144 65.75 -51.49 -40.67
N PRO A 145 66.89 -51.77 -41.34
CA PRO A 145 67.13 -53.09 -41.92
C PRO A 145 67.16 -54.20 -40.85
N PRO A 146 66.69 -55.44 -41.14
CA PRO A 146 66.18 -55.91 -42.43
C PRO A 146 64.74 -55.45 -42.72
N ASP A 147 64.36 -55.45 -44.01
CA ASP A 147 63.03 -55.07 -44.52
C ASP A 147 61.88 -55.83 -43.80
N LEU A 148 60.67 -55.29 -43.86
CA LEU A 148 59.46 -55.97 -43.40
C LEU A 148 59.21 -57.20 -44.29
N VAL A 149 58.74 -58.28 -43.69
CA VAL A 149 58.62 -59.57 -44.38
C VAL A 149 57.30 -59.62 -45.14
N ILE A 150 57.38 -59.96 -46.43
CA ILE A 150 56.20 -60.15 -47.29
C ILE A 150 55.29 -61.23 -46.71
N GLY A 151 54.00 -60.93 -46.65
CA GLY A 151 52.95 -61.81 -46.13
C GLY A 151 52.65 -61.63 -44.64
N ASN A 152 53.52 -60.97 -43.88
CA ASN A 152 53.33 -60.76 -42.45
C ASN A 152 52.43 -59.55 -42.16
N TRP A 153 51.77 -59.63 -41.00
CA TRP A 153 51.06 -58.52 -40.37
C TRP A 153 51.98 -57.76 -39.42
N TYR A 154 51.72 -56.46 -39.33
CA TYR A 154 52.40 -55.54 -38.42
C TYR A 154 51.41 -54.55 -37.80
N LYS A 155 51.73 -54.01 -36.63
CA LYS A 155 51.02 -52.85 -36.06
C LYS A 155 51.91 -51.61 -36.14
N MET A 156 51.41 -50.55 -36.76
CA MET A 156 52.02 -49.22 -36.74
C MET A 156 51.41 -48.36 -35.65
N ILE A 157 52.22 -47.51 -35.03
CA ILE A 157 51.77 -46.52 -34.05
C ILE A 157 52.51 -45.21 -34.34
N LEU A 158 51.78 -44.12 -34.55
CA LEU A 158 52.31 -42.77 -34.62
C LEU A 158 51.71 -41.95 -33.46
N LYS A 159 52.58 -41.45 -32.58
CA LYS A 159 52.22 -40.53 -31.50
C LYS A 159 52.74 -39.14 -31.82
N VAL A 160 51.86 -38.14 -31.78
CA VAL A 160 52.17 -36.72 -31.96
C VAL A 160 51.77 -35.99 -30.67
N THR A 161 52.69 -35.24 -30.09
CA THR A 161 52.49 -34.49 -28.84
C THR A 161 52.68 -33.00 -29.10
N ALA A 162 51.70 -32.17 -28.77
CA ALA A 162 51.82 -30.71 -28.84
C ALA A 162 52.61 -30.19 -27.63
N LEU A 163 53.72 -29.50 -27.91
CA LEU A 163 54.59 -28.84 -26.92
C LEU A 163 54.35 -27.33 -26.81
N GLY A 164 53.42 -26.80 -27.59
CA GLY A 164 53.10 -25.38 -27.68
C GLY A 164 52.16 -25.13 -28.86
N SER A 165 51.74 -23.88 -29.07
CA SER A 165 50.72 -23.55 -30.08
C SER A 165 51.08 -23.98 -31.50
N ASN A 166 52.35 -24.12 -31.84
CA ASN A 166 52.81 -24.54 -33.19
C ASN A 166 54.01 -25.50 -33.13
N LEU A 167 54.26 -26.18 -32.01
CA LEU A 167 55.45 -27.00 -31.79
C LEU A 167 55.06 -28.42 -31.37
N PHE A 168 55.67 -29.44 -31.98
CA PHE A 168 55.25 -30.83 -31.82
C PHE A 168 56.41 -31.80 -31.71
N ASP A 169 56.20 -32.89 -30.96
CA ASP A 169 57.08 -34.08 -30.94
C ASP A 169 56.36 -35.25 -31.61
N MET A 170 57.07 -36.00 -32.46
CA MET A 170 56.55 -37.18 -33.14
C MET A 170 57.34 -38.44 -32.76
N ASN A 171 56.64 -39.55 -32.49
CA ASN A 171 57.21 -40.86 -32.24
C ASN A 171 56.49 -41.91 -33.09
N PHE A 172 57.24 -42.69 -33.85
CA PHE A 172 56.71 -43.73 -34.73
C PHE A 172 57.28 -45.10 -34.39
N GLN A 173 56.42 -46.12 -34.35
CA GLN A 173 56.76 -47.49 -34.00
C GLN A 173 56.13 -48.48 -34.97
N ILE A 174 56.84 -49.59 -35.20
CA ILE A 174 56.28 -50.79 -35.85
C ILE A 174 56.50 -51.99 -34.94
N TRP A 175 55.47 -52.81 -34.76
CA TRP A 175 55.47 -54.03 -33.98
C TRP A 175 55.17 -55.24 -34.86
N ASN A 176 55.87 -56.34 -34.63
CA ASN A 176 55.48 -57.62 -35.23
C ASN A 176 54.13 -58.06 -34.66
N CYS A 177 53.26 -58.68 -35.45
CA CYS A 177 52.07 -59.33 -34.93
C CYS A 177 51.72 -60.60 -35.73
N ASP A 178 50.93 -61.48 -35.11
CA ASP A 178 50.36 -62.62 -35.80
C ASP A 178 49.03 -62.27 -36.52
N ALA A 179 48.45 -63.23 -37.23
CA ALA A 179 47.20 -63.05 -37.97
C ALA A 179 45.96 -62.83 -37.07
N ASN A 180 46.09 -63.00 -35.75
CA ASN A 180 45.04 -62.73 -34.76
C ASN A 180 45.26 -61.40 -34.02
N GLY A 181 46.30 -60.64 -34.37
CA GLY A 181 46.56 -59.31 -33.83
C GLY A 181 47.34 -59.31 -32.52
N VAL A 182 47.87 -60.46 -32.09
CA VAL A 182 48.70 -60.54 -30.89
C VAL A 182 50.06 -59.92 -31.19
N LEU A 183 50.42 -58.87 -30.42
CA LEU A 183 51.69 -58.16 -30.60
C LEU A 183 52.86 -59.01 -30.12
N GLY A 184 53.87 -59.14 -30.99
CA GLY A 184 55.18 -59.70 -30.69
C GLY A 184 56.19 -58.63 -30.30
N SER A 185 57.47 -58.83 -30.63
CA SER A 185 58.52 -57.86 -30.36
C SER A 185 58.39 -56.59 -31.22
N LYS A 186 58.81 -55.45 -30.67
CA LYS A 186 58.93 -54.18 -31.41
C LYS A 186 59.97 -54.32 -32.51
N LYS A 187 59.59 -54.01 -33.75
CA LYS A 187 60.45 -54.07 -34.94
C LYS A 187 61.31 -52.81 -35.04
N THR A 188 60.73 -51.63 -34.83
CA THR A 188 61.46 -50.36 -34.81
C THR A 188 60.73 -49.29 -34.02
N GLU A 189 61.48 -48.27 -33.60
CA GLU A 189 61.00 -47.04 -32.97
C GLU A 189 61.92 -45.87 -33.33
N HIS A 190 61.33 -44.76 -33.75
CA HIS A 190 62.03 -43.51 -34.06
C HIS A 190 61.26 -42.31 -33.54
N SER A 191 61.96 -41.24 -33.18
CA SER A 191 61.36 -39.98 -32.74
C SER A 191 61.95 -38.78 -33.48
N LEU A 192 61.14 -37.75 -33.67
CA LEU A 192 61.55 -36.43 -34.16
C LEU A 192 60.96 -35.37 -33.24
N SER A 193 61.81 -34.60 -32.57
CA SER A 193 61.38 -33.60 -31.58
C SER A 193 61.46 -32.16 -32.10
N ASN A 194 60.71 -31.26 -31.47
CA ASN A 194 60.66 -29.82 -31.74
C ASN A 194 60.29 -29.47 -33.19
N VAL A 195 59.31 -30.17 -33.75
CA VAL A 195 58.79 -29.95 -35.10
C VAL A 195 57.85 -28.74 -35.10
N SER A 196 58.23 -27.66 -35.78
CA SER A 196 57.38 -26.48 -35.88
C SER A 196 56.41 -26.59 -37.06
N ASN A 197 55.09 -26.43 -36.82
CA ASN A 197 54.06 -26.42 -37.84
C ASN A 197 52.91 -25.46 -37.48
N THR A 198 52.85 -24.31 -38.16
CA THR A 198 51.83 -23.29 -37.89
C THR A 198 50.47 -23.57 -38.51
N GLN A 199 50.41 -24.41 -39.54
CA GLN A 199 49.15 -24.76 -40.21
C GLN A 199 48.33 -25.70 -39.33
N VAL A 200 48.99 -26.69 -38.72
CA VAL A 200 48.37 -27.60 -37.75
C VAL A 200 48.04 -26.86 -36.45
N GLY A 201 48.95 -26.03 -35.95
CA GLY A 201 48.75 -25.30 -34.69
C GLY A 201 47.66 -24.22 -34.69
N GLY A 202 47.35 -23.65 -35.86
CA GLY A 202 46.30 -22.65 -36.04
C GLY A 202 44.97 -23.19 -36.57
N ALA A 203 44.82 -24.49 -36.74
CA ALA A 203 43.61 -25.09 -37.31
C ALA A 203 42.47 -25.11 -36.27
N THR A 204 41.28 -24.69 -36.68
CA THR A 204 40.05 -24.83 -35.86
C THR A 204 39.52 -26.27 -35.85
N THR A 205 39.90 -27.06 -36.85
CA THR A 205 39.58 -28.49 -36.96
C THR A 205 40.71 -29.20 -37.73
N LEU A 206 41.12 -30.37 -37.25
CA LEU A 206 42.07 -31.26 -37.91
C LEU A 206 41.37 -32.41 -38.62
N HIS A 207 42.06 -32.94 -39.61
CA HIS A 207 41.69 -34.09 -40.40
C HIS A 207 42.71 -35.22 -40.17
N VAL A 208 42.29 -36.34 -39.60
CA VAL A 208 43.10 -37.57 -39.51
C VAL A 208 43.21 -38.15 -40.91
N TYR A 209 44.40 -38.58 -41.33
CA TYR A 209 44.59 -39.24 -42.62
C TYR A 209 45.27 -40.59 -42.56
N PHE A 210 45.00 -41.39 -43.60
CA PHE A 210 45.75 -42.57 -43.97
C PHE A 210 46.04 -42.57 -45.48
N SER A 211 47.20 -43.09 -45.88
CA SER A 211 47.65 -43.11 -47.27
C SER A 211 48.36 -44.40 -47.67
N ALA A 212 48.27 -44.75 -48.95
CA ALA A 212 49.01 -45.85 -49.55
C ALA A 212 49.38 -45.54 -51.00
N ALA A 213 50.63 -45.76 -51.36
CA ALA A 213 51.13 -45.61 -52.72
C ALA A 213 51.91 -46.87 -53.14
N GLY A 214 51.66 -47.39 -54.35
CA GLY A 214 52.30 -48.59 -54.89
C GLY A 214 51.59 -49.90 -54.50
N SER A 215 52.37 -50.95 -54.25
CA SER A 215 51.86 -52.33 -54.04
C SER A 215 52.23 -52.92 -52.67
N ARG A 216 52.80 -52.11 -51.77
CA ARG A 216 53.42 -52.60 -50.54
C ARG A 216 52.42 -53.13 -49.52
N MET A 217 51.31 -52.44 -49.32
CA MET A 217 50.27 -52.83 -48.35
C MET A 217 49.07 -53.35 -49.10
N GLU A 218 48.57 -54.54 -48.73
CA GLU A 218 47.31 -55.07 -49.28
C GLU A 218 46.11 -54.83 -48.36
N LYS A 219 46.33 -54.70 -47.05
CA LYS A 219 45.24 -54.57 -46.06
C LYS A 219 45.62 -53.65 -44.92
N ILE A 220 44.61 -52.96 -44.39
CA ILE A 220 44.66 -52.20 -43.12
C ILE A 220 43.49 -52.63 -42.27
N ASP A 221 43.71 -52.76 -40.96
CA ASP A 221 42.70 -53.21 -40.02
C ASP A 221 42.93 -52.54 -38.65
N ASN A 222 41.89 -52.40 -37.84
CA ASN A 222 41.96 -51.77 -36.52
C ASN A 222 42.65 -50.41 -36.55
N PHE A 223 42.19 -49.53 -37.46
CA PHE A 223 42.64 -48.15 -37.49
C PHE A 223 41.94 -47.36 -36.39
N GLU A 224 42.74 -46.79 -35.50
CA GLU A 224 42.27 -46.14 -34.28
C GLU A 224 43.06 -44.85 -34.05
N ILE A 225 42.37 -43.84 -33.51
CA ILE A 225 43.01 -42.69 -32.89
C ILE A 225 42.65 -42.63 -31.42
N ASN A 226 43.66 -42.39 -30.61
CA ASN A 226 43.53 -42.13 -29.20
C ASN A 226 43.97 -40.69 -28.89
N LEU A 227 43.07 -39.93 -28.25
CA LEU A 227 43.29 -38.53 -27.87
C LEU A 227 43.54 -38.40 -26.37
N GLU A 228 44.52 -37.60 -25.98
CA GLU A 228 44.82 -37.27 -24.59
C GLU A 228 45.24 -35.80 -24.46
N GLY A 229 45.32 -35.29 -23.23
CA GLY A 229 46.01 -34.02 -22.95
C GLY A 229 45.30 -32.72 -23.36
N GLY A 230 44.01 -32.79 -23.71
CA GLY A 230 43.17 -31.65 -24.09
C GLY A 230 42.44 -31.84 -25.42
N ALA A 231 43.00 -32.69 -26.29
CA ALA A 231 42.44 -33.03 -27.59
C ALA A 231 41.05 -33.68 -27.48
N VAL A 232 40.08 -33.18 -28.25
CA VAL A 232 38.69 -33.66 -28.29
C VAL A 232 38.15 -33.78 -29.73
N ILE A 233 37.02 -34.45 -29.88
CA ILE A 233 36.23 -34.49 -31.11
C ILE A 233 35.34 -33.23 -31.17
N VAL A 234 35.28 -32.55 -32.31
CA VAL A 234 34.41 -31.40 -32.60
C VAL A 234 33.34 -31.87 -33.60
N GLU A 235 32.13 -32.15 -33.14
CA GLU A 235 30.98 -32.54 -33.98
C GLU A 235 30.19 -31.29 -34.44
N GLU A 236 29.75 -31.23 -35.70
CA GLU A 236 28.81 -30.20 -36.16
C GLU A 236 27.41 -30.44 -35.57
N ASP A 237 26.75 -29.39 -35.08
CA ASP A 237 25.39 -29.46 -34.48
C ASP A 237 24.50 -28.26 -34.90
N GLU A 238 23.21 -28.26 -34.57
CA GLU A 238 22.32 -27.12 -34.81
C GLU A 238 22.72 -25.87 -33.98
N PRO A 239 22.42 -24.63 -34.43
CA PRO A 239 22.88 -23.42 -33.75
C PRO A 239 22.32 -23.25 -32.32
N VAL A 240 22.96 -22.43 -31.48
CA VAL A 240 22.44 -22.05 -30.16
C VAL A 240 22.04 -20.59 -30.16
N LEU A 241 20.83 -20.26 -29.69
CA LEU A 241 20.31 -18.90 -29.66
C LEU A 241 19.30 -18.63 -28.53
N THR A 242 19.10 -17.34 -28.23
CA THR A 242 18.06 -16.84 -27.32
C THR A 242 17.00 -16.00 -28.05
N THR A 243 15.81 -15.89 -27.48
CA THR A 243 14.75 -14.96 -27.93
C THR A 243 14.67 -13.79 -26.97
N ASP A 244 14.66 -12.58 -27.51
CA ASP A 244 14.56 -11.36 -26.71
C ASP A 244 13.10 -11.06 -26.35
N ALA A 245 12.90 -10.23 -25.31
CA ALA A 245 11.58 -9.77 -24.93
C ALA A 245 10.91 -8.95 -26.05
N VAL A 246 9.60 -9.07 -26.18
CA VAL A 246 8.81 -8.30 -27.15
C VAL A 246 8.63 -6.86 -26.65
N SER A 247 8.77 -5.89 -27.55
CA SER A 247 8.67 -4.46 -27.29
C SER A 247 7.90 -3.74 -28.41
N SER A 248 7.64 -2.44 -28.27
CA SER A 248 6.93 -1.61 -29.26
C SER A 248 5.61 -2.23 -29.77
N ILE A 249 4.84 -2.83 -28.86
CA ILE A 249 3.59 -3.52 -29.16
C ILE A 249 2.50 -2.48 -29.47
N THR A 250 1.96 -2.52 -30.68
CA THR A 250 0.82 -1.71 -31.11
C THR A 250 -0.41 -2.61 -31.35
N ALA A 251 -1.47 -2.07 -31.93
CA ALA A 251 -2.64 -2.86 -32.33
C ALA A 251 -2.36 -3.77 -33.55
N SER A 252 -1.28 -3.54 -34.30
CA SER A 252 -0.99 -4.30 -35.53
C SER A 252 0.50 -4.61 -35.77
N THR A 253 1.39 -4.19 -34.87
CA THR A 253 2.84 -4.40 -34.99
C THR A 253 3.48 -4.69 -33.64
N ALA A 254 4.67 -5.29 -33.64
CA ALA A 254 5.55 -5.41 -32.47
C ALA A 254 7.01 -5.54 -32.90
N THR A 255 7.95 -5.39 -31.97
CA THR A 255 9.38 -5.59 -32.19
C THR A 255 9.89 -6.71 -31.30
N CYS A 256 10.65 -7.65 -31.86
CA CYS A 256 11.30 -8.75 -31.14
C CYS A 256 12.72 -8.95 -31.71
N GLY A 257 13.42 -10.00 -31.32
CA GLY A 257 14.77 -10.30 -31.78
C GLY A 257 15.32 -11.54 -31.11
N GLY A 258 16.64 -11.70 -31.22
CA GLY A 258 17.36 -12.76 -30.55
C GLY A 258 18.86 -12.61 -30.71
N ASN A 259 19.59 -13.51 -30.06
CA ASN A 259 21.05 -13.57 -30.15
C ASN A 259 21.48 -14.99 -30.47
N VAL A 260 22.15 -15.18 -31.60
CA VAL A 260 22.77 -16.47 -31.95
C VAL A 260 24.14 -16.53 -31.28
N THR A 261 24.26 -17.33 -30.23
CA THR A 261 25.43 -17.37 -29.35
C THR A 261 26.51 -18.33 -29.82
N ASP A 262 26.16 -19.34 -30.61
CA ASP A 262 27.08 -20.36 -31.10
C ASP A 262 26.54 -20.96 -32.41
N ASP A 263 27.40 -21.12 -33.42
CA ASP A 263 27.06 -21.77 -34.69
C ASP A 263 27.44 -23.25 -34.74
N ARG A 264 28.04 -23.79 -33.66
CA ARG A 264 28.37 -25.21 -33.48
C ARG A 264 29.18 -25.77 -34.65
N SER A 265 30.16 -25.00 -35.11
CA SER A 265 31.09 -25.37 -36.17
C SER A 265 30.47 -25.57 -37.57
N SER A 266 29.19 -25.21 -37.75
CA SER A 266 28.53 -25.14 -39.06
C SER A 266 27.92 -23.74 -39.26
N PRO A 267 28.34 -22.95 -40.26
CA PRO A 267 27.95 -21.54 -40.37
C PRO A 267 26.43 -21.33 -40.45
N VAL A 268 25.90 -20.39 -39.66
CA VAL A 268 24.48 -20.01 -39.68
C VAL A 268 24.13 -19.30 -40.99
N THR A 269 23.24 -19.90 -41.79
CA THR A 269 22.83 -19.44 -43.11
C THR A 269 21.58 -18.56 -43.11
N VAL A 270 20.77 -18.59 -42.05
CA VAL A 270 19.64 -17.67 -41.85
C VAL A 270 19.26 -17.58 -40.38
N ARG A 271 18.83 -16.40 -39.93
CA ARG A 271 18.23 -16.16 -38.60
C ARG A 271 17.05 -15.19 -38.68
N GLY A 272 16.15 -15.23 -37.71
CA GLY A 272 15.02 -14.29 -37.61
C GLY A 272 14.08 -14.66 -36.46
N VAL A 273 12.84 -14.15 -36.49
CA VAL A 273 11.77 -14.59 -35.58
C VAL A 273 10.60 -15.20 -36.36
N CYS A 274 9.85 -16.09 -35.73
CA CYS A 274 8.60 -16.64 -36.23
C CYS A 274 7.51 -16.49 -35.17
N TRP A 275 6.27 -16.20 -35.58
CA TRP A 275 5.17 -15.94 -34.65
C TRP A 275 3.83 -16.54 -35.10
N SER A 276 2.94 -16.81 -34.15
CA SER A 276 1.60 -17.38 -34.37
C SER A 276 0.65 -17.02 -33.22
N THR A 277 -0.65 -17.16 -33.41
CA THR A 277 -1.65 -17.13 -32.33
C THR A 277 -1.73 -18.44 -31.53
N THR A 278 -0.96 -19.45 -31.94
CA THR A 278 -0.79 -20.73 -31.26
C THR A 278 0.65 -20.92 -30.77
N THR A 279 0.82 -21.61 -29.65
CA THR A 279 2.15 -21.98 -29.11
C THR A 279 2.94 -22.83 -30.10
N GLY A 280 4.27 -22.74 -30.03
CA GLY A 280 5.23 -23.48 -30.84
C GLY A 280 5.39 -22.97 -32.27
N PRO A 281 5.51 -21.65 -32.55
CA PRO A 281 5.75 -21.18 -33.91
C PRO A 281 7.08 -21.73 -34.44
N THR A 282 7.10 -22.09 -35.72
CA THR A 282 8.28 -22.60 -36.42
C THR A 282 8.49 -21.87 -37.74
N THR A 283 9.64 -22.08 -38.37
CA THR A 283 9.95 -21.52 -39.69
C THR A 283 9.06 -22.05 -40.82
N ALA A 284 8.19 -23.03 -40.57
CA ALA A 284 7.19 -23.48 -41.54
C ALA A 284 6.07 -22.45 -41.78
N LEU A 285 5.86 -21.51 -40.85
CA LEU A 285 4.85 -20.46 -40.96
C LEU A 285 5.24 -19.38 -41.99
N SER A 286 4.24 -18.69 -42.55
CA SER A 286 4.45 -17.50 -43.37
C SER A 286 4.80 -16.26 -42.52
N THR A 287 4.38 -16.24 -41.27
CA THR A 287 4.66 -15.20 -40.27
C THR A 287 6.04 -15.38 -39.65
N LYS A 288 7.07 -15.01 -40.43
CA LYS A 288 8.47 -15.04 -40.01
C LYS A 288 9.27 -13.91 -40.68
N THR A 289 10.38 -13.52 -40.05
CA THR A 289 11.39 -12.61 -40.63
C THR A 289 12.64 -13.37 -41.10
N SER A 290 13.54 -12.67 -41.79
CA SER A 290 14.89 -13.14 -42.15
C SER A 290 15.86 -11.97 -41.98
N ASP A 291 16.63 -11.98 -40.89
CA ASP A 291 17.41 -10.86 -40.37
C ASP A 291 18.94 -11.10 -40.51
N GLY A 292 19.34 -11.91 -41.48
CA GLY A 292 20.73 -12.11 -41.90
C GLY A 292 21.31 -13.50 -41.59
N THR A 293 22.64 -13.59 -41.60
CA THR A 293 23.44 -14.81 -41.41
C THR A 293 24.45 -14.64 -40.27
N GLY A 294 25.10 -15.72 -39.83
CA GLY A 294 26.14 -15.70 -38.80
C GLY A 294 25.63 -15.50 -37.36
N THR A 295 26.57 -15.41 -36.42
CA THR A 295 26.30 -15.25 -34.98
C THR A 295 26.04 -13.78 -34.58
N GLY A 296 25.53 -13.55 -33.37
CA GLY A 296 25.26 -12.23 -32.80
C GLY A 296 23.79 -11.84 -32.70
N VAL A 297 23.56 -10.61 -32.20
CA VAL A 297 22.24 -10.04 -31.92
C VAL A 297 21.56 -9.55 -33.20
N PHE A 298 20.24 -9.73 -33.29
CA PHE A 298 19.40 -9.20 -34.36
C PHE A 298 18.03 -8.75 -33.83
N THR A 299 17.36 -7.89 -34.59
CA THR A 299 16.06 -7.31 -34.25
C THR A 299 15.12 -7.43 -35.44
N SER A 300 13.84 -7.70 -35.17
CA SER A 300 12.83 -8.04 -36.16
C SER A 300 11.54 -7.27 -35.90
N SER A 301 10.89 -6.79 -36.96
CA SER A 301 9.57 -6.16 -36.90
C SER A 301 8.48 -7.15 -37.26
N LEU A 302 7.54 -7.36 -36.34
CA LEU A 302 6.33 -8.14 -36.55
C LEU A 302 5.25 -7.18 -37.07
N THR A 303 4.65 -7.51 -38.23
CA THR A 303 3.60 -6.72 -38.87
C THR A 303 2.35 -7.56 -39.07
N ASP A 304 1.28 -6.91 -39.52
CA ASP A 304 0.00 -7.55 -39.89
C ASP A 304 -0.61 -8.37 -38.74
N LEU A 305 -0.43 -7.89 -37.50
CA LEU A 305 -1.01 -8.49 -36.32
C LEU A 305 -2.47 -8.06 -36.16
N GLU A 306 -3.29 -8.97 -35.64
CA GLU A 306 -4.68 -8.69 -35.28
C GLU A 306 -4.73 -8.02 -33.90
N GLN A 307 -5.46 -6.92 -33.78
CA GLN A 307 -5.63 -6.18 -32.53
C GLN A 307 -6.22 -7.04 -31.40
N GLY A 308 -5.87 -6.75 -30.14
CA GLY A 308 -6.34 -7.48 -28.96
C GLY A 308 -6.01 -8.98 -28.94
N THR A 309 -5.11 -9.44 -29.82
CA THR A 309 -4.81 -10.86 -30.03
C THR A 309 -3.48 -11.25 -29.39
N THR A 310 -3.46 -12.39 -28.71
CA THR A 310 -2.25 -12.97 -28.14
C THR A 310 -1.46 -13.72 -29.20
N TYR A 311 -0.18 -13.38 -29.33
CA TYR A 311 0.79 -14.02 -30.20
C TYR A 311 1.91 -14.65 -29.38
N TYR A 312 2.43 -15.78 -29.86
CA TYR A 312 3.62 -16.46 -29.40
C TYR A 312 4.72 -16.26 -30.44
N VAL A 313 5.92 -15.90 -30.01
CA VAL A 313 7.08 -15.62 -30.86
C VAL A 313 8.32 -16.38 -30.39
N ARG A 314 9.13 -16.83 -31.36
CA ARG A 314 10.42 -17.48 -31.14
C ARG A 314 11.45 -16.97 -32.14
N ALA A 315 12.64 -16.65 -31.66
CA ALA A 315 13.82 -16.50 -32.52
C ALA A 315 14.21 -17.86 -33.11
N TYR A 316 14.72 -17.88 -34.34
CA TYR A 316 15.24 -19.08 -35.01
C TYR A 316 16.59 -18.80 -35.68
N ALA A 317 17.41 -19.85 -35.82
CA ALA A 317 18.64 -19.83 -36.62
C ALA A 317 18.85 -21.19 -37.30
N THR A 318 19.33 -21.19 -38.54
CA THR A 318 19.58 -22.40 -39.35
C THR A 318 21.02 -22.44 -39.82
N ASN A 319 21.66 -23.61 -39.74
CA ASN A 319 22.97 -23.90 -40.34
C ASN A 319 22.90 -25.16 -41.23
N GLY A 320 24.06 -25.71 -41.63
CA GLY A 320 24.14 -26.90 -42.47
C GLY A 320 23.61 -28.18 -41.83
N VAL A 321 23.44 -28.20 -40.50
CA VAL A 321 22.92 -29.34 -39.72
C VAL A 321 21.40 -29.24 -39.55
N GLY A 322 20.89 -28.08 -39.17
CA GLY A 322 19.45 -27.91 -38.94
C GLY A 322 19.04 -26.55 -38.38
N THR A 323 17.83 -26.48 -37.80
CA THR A 323 17.21 -25.23 -37.33
C THR A 323 16.89 -25.29 -35.85
N SER A 324 17.54 -24.42 -35.08
CA SER A 324 17.26 -24.22 -33.66
C SER A 324 16.32 -23.05 -33.42
N TYR A 325 15.66 -23.08 -32.26
CA TYR A 325 14.75 -22.04 -31.81
C TYR A 325 15.07 -21.61 -30.38
N GLY A 326 14.97 -20.31 -30.12
CA GLY A 326 15.03 -19.78 -28.75
C GLY A 326 13.78 -20.12 -27.93
N ALA A 327 13.77 -19.60 -26.70
CA ALA A 327 12.63 -19.71 -25.79
C ALA A 327 11.38 -19.02 -26.38
N GLU A 328 10.21 -19.61 -26.16
CA GLU A 328 8.96 -18.98 -26.54
C GLU A 328 8.61 -17.84 -25.60
N VAL A 329 8.21 -16.71 -26.19
CA VAL A 329 7.69 -15.54 -25.49
C VAL A 329 6.31 -15.24 -26.05
N SER A 330 5.34 -14.90 -25.19
CA SER A 330 4.01 -14.47 -25.61
C SER A 330 3.81 -12.98 -25.37
N PHE A 331 3.03 -12.32 -26.23
CA PHE A 331 2.58 -10.95 -26.05
C PHE A 331 1.15 -10.78 -26.60
N THR A 332 0.43 -9.75 -26.15
CA THR A 332 -0.90 -9.42 -26.67
C THR A 332 -0.85 -8.04 -27.30
N THR A 333 -1.26 -7.92 -28.57
CA THR A 333 -1.39 -6.62 -29.26
C THR A 333 -2.40 -5.72 -28.55
N ALA A 334 -2.25 -4.41 -28.66
CA ALA A 334 -3.22 -3.47 -28.10
C ALA A 334 -4.63 -3.70 -28.70
N SER A 335 -5.67 -3.64 -27.86
CA SER A 335 -7.07 -3.75 -28.31
C SER A 335 -7.49 -2.51 -29.11
N ALA A 336 -8.47 -2.67 -30.01
CA ALA A 336 -9.14 -1.54 -30.64
C ALA A 336 -9.75 -0.61 -29.58
N LEU A 337 -9.54 0.70 -29.75
CA LEU A 337 -10.24 1.74 -29.00
C LEU A 337 -11.71 1.78 -29.42
N ILE A 338 -12.62 1.36 -28.54
CA ILE A 338 -14.06 1.41 -28.84
C ILE A 338 -14.62 2.73 -28.32
N ALA A 339 -14.89 3.66 -29.23
CA ALA A 339 -15.67 4.86 -28.91
C ALA A 339 -17.11 4.44 -28.60
N THR A 340 -17.56 4.71 -27.37
CA THR A 340 -18.92 4.33 -26.93
C THR A 340 -19.75 5.59 -26.71
N LEU A 341 -20.89 5.69 -27.40
CA LEU A 341 -21.84 6.79 -27.25
C LEU A 341 -22.25 6.96 -25.78
N PRO A 342 -22.04 8.13 -25.17
CA PRO A 342 -22.51 8.41 -23.82
C PRO A 342 -24.04 8.52 -23.74
N VAL A 343 -24.61 8.19 -22.59
CA VAL A 343 -26.05 8.43 -22.34
C VAL A 343 -26.34 9.93 -22.31
N GLY A 344 -27.38 10.37 -22.99
CA GLY A 344 -27.80 11.78 -23.05
C GLY A 344 -27.99 12.27 -24.48
N SER A 345 -28.27 13.56 -24.65
CA SER A 345 -28.39 14.21 -25.96
C SER A 345 -27.33 15.30 -26.21
N GLY A 346 -26.47 15.55 -25.22
CA GLY A 346 -25.45 16.59 -25.23
C GLY A 346 -26.03 18.01 -25.20
N THR A 347 -27.24 18.17 -24.66
CA THR A 347 -27.86 19.48 -24.40
C THR A 347 -27.71 19.85 -22.93
N SER A 348 -27.87 21.12 -22.56
CA SER A 348 -27.74 21.54 -21.14
C SER A 348 -28.75 20.84 -20.21
N GLY A 349 -29.95 20.51 -20.71
CA GLY A 349 -30.96 19.74 -19.95
C GLY A 349 -30.78 18.22 -19.99
N SER A 350 -29.88 17.71 -20.83
CA SER A 350 -29.57 16.29 -20.96
C SER A 350 -28.13 16.14 -21.47
N PRO A 351 -27.14 16.47 -20.62
CA PRO A 351 -25.73 16.38 -20.97
C PRO A 351 -25.35 14.92 -21.22
N TYR A 352 -24.32 14.72 -22.03
CA TYR A 352 -23.72 13.40 -22.22
C TYR A 352 -22.99 12.96 -20.94
N GLN A 353 -23.34 11.79 -20.42
CA GLN A 353 -22.79 11.23 -19.18
C GLN A 353 -21.50 10.46 -19.47
N ILE A 354 -20.36 11.02 -19.06
CA ILE A 354 -19.07 10.36 -19.18
C ILE A 354 -18.89 9.40 -18.01
N ALA A 355 -19.23 8.14 -18.25
CA ALA A 355 -19.23 7.06 -17.25
C ALA A 355 -18.05 6.09 -17.41
N SER A 356 -17.19 6.29 -18.40
CA SER A 356 -16.08 5.38 -18.75
C SER A 356 -15.02 6.10 -19.59
N LEU A 357 -13.84 5.48 -19.71
CA LEU A 357 -12.78 5.97 -20.60
C LEU A 357 -13.22 5.91 -22.07
N GLU A 358 -14.04 4.94 -22.45
CA GLU A 358 -14.61 4.78 -23.80
C GLU A 358 -15.57 5.92 -24.15
N ASN A 359 -16.36 6.40 -23.18
CA ASN A 359 -17.19 7.60 -23.33
C ASN A 359 -16.35 8.86 -23.46
N LEU A 360 -15.26 8.96 -22.70
CA LEU A 360 -14.33 10.10 -22.79
C LEU A 360 -13.64 10.10 -24.17
N TYR A 361 -13.13 8.95 -24.62
CA TYR A 361 -12.55 8.76 -25.94
C TYR A 361 -13.54 9.11 -27.05
N TRP A 362 -14.83 8.78 -26.89
CA TRP A 362 -15.87 9.14 -27.86
C TRP A 362 -15.95 10.64 -28.15
N ILE A 363 -15.54 11.53 -27.23
CA ILE A 363 -15.52 12.98 -27.49
C ILE A 363 -14.43 13.36 -28.50
N THR A 364 -13.27 12.70 -28.44
CA THR A 364 -12.09 13.02 -29.26
C THR A 364 -11.92 12.09 -30.47
N ALA A 365 -12.62 10.95 -30.51
CA ALA A 365 -12.48 9.94 -31.56
C ALA A 365 -12.57 10.57 -32.98
N PRO A 366 -11.63 10.26 -33.89
CA PRO A 366 -11.56 10.93 -35.18
C PRO A 366 -12.77 10.64 -36.07
N GLY A 367 -13.08 11.56 -36.99
CA GLY A 367 -14.13 11.39 -37.98
C GLY A 367 -15.56 11.58 -37.45
N THR A 368 -16.50 10.87 -38.07
CA THR A 368 -17.92 10.85 -37.68
C THR A 368 -18.20 9.58 -36.90
N VAL A 369 -18.68 9.72 -35.67
CA VAL A 369 -19.08 8.62 -34.78
C VAL A 369 -20.51 8.87 -34.33
N ASP A 370 -21.36 7.85 -34.40
CA ASP A 370 -22.79 7.94 -34.05
C ASP A 370 -23.52 9.11 -34.72
N GLY A 371 -23.18 9.39 -35.99
CA GLY A 371 -23.80 10.44 -36.79
C GLY A 371 -23.36 11.87 -36.44
N LEU A 372 -22.37 12.04 -35.55
CA LEU A 372 -21.82 13.34 -35.18
C LEU A 372 -20.36 13.46 -35.61
N THR A 373 -20.05 14.55 -36.29
CA THR A 373 -18.66 14.96 -36.54
C THR A 373 -17.96 15.32 -35.22
N GLN A 374 -16.63 15.29 -35.22
CA GLN A 374 -15.82 15.72 -34.07
C GLN A 374 -16.18 17.16 -33.61
N ALA A 375 -16.28 18.11 -34.54
CA ALA A 375 -16.65 19.49 -34.22
C ALA A 375 -18.05 19.61 -33.58
N GLN A 376 -19.02 18.82 -34.03
CA GLN A 376 -20.36 18.79 -33.43
C GLN A 376 -20.39 18.18 -32.03
N ARG A 377 -19.44 17.29 -31.69
CA ARG A 377 -19.26 16.78 -30.33
C ARG A 377 -18.61 17.83 -29.43
N TRP A 378 -17.67 18.61 -29.95
CA TRP A 378 -16.97 19.66 -29.19
C TRP A 378 -17.83 20.89 -28.86
N SER A 379 -19.07 20.95 -29.33
CA SER A 379 -20.03 22.00 -28.96
C SER A 379 -21.14 21.50 -28.02
N LYS A 380 -20.97 20.34 -27.37
CA LYS A 380 -21.99 19.69 -26.54
C LYS A 380 -21.73 19.85 -25.04
N TYR A 381 -22.75 19.52 -24.25
CA TYR A 381 -22.71 19.54 -22.79
C TYR A 381 -22.41 18.13 -22.26
N TYR A 382 -21.50 18.04 -21.30
CA TYR A 382 -21.01 16.80 -20.71
C TYR A 382 -21.06 16.88 -19.18
N ILE A 383 -21.39 15.75 -18.55
CA ILE A 383 -21.26 15.55 -17.10
C ILE A 383 -20.54 14.23 -16.82
N GLN A 384 -19.51 14.25 -16.00
CA GLN A 384 -18.81 13.02 -15.61
C GLN A 384 -19.49 12.40 -14.39
N THR A 385 -19.72 11.09 -14.42
CA THR A 385 -20.48 10.39 -13.36
C THR A 385 -19.61 9.47 -12.51
N THR A 386 -18.35 9.24 -12.89
CA THR A 386 -17.39 8.39 -12.17
C THR A 386 -15.97 8.92 -12.33
N ASN A 387 -15.05 8.51 -11.45
CA ASN A 387 -13.61 8.63 -11.70
C ASN A 387 -13.21 7.78 -12.92
N ILE A 388 -12.29 8.29 -13.74
CA ILE A 388 -11.81 7.65 -14.97
C ILE A 388 -10.31 7.43 -14.86
N ASP A 389 -9.86 6.19 -14.99
CA ASP A 389 -8.45 5.87 -15.17
C ASP A 389 -8.08 5.92 -16.65
N ALA A 390 -7.24 6.89 -17.03
CA ALA A 390 -6.73 7.12 -18.36
C ALA A 390 -5.26 6.67 -18.51
N SER A 391 -4.69 5.92 -17.56
CA SER A 391 -3.28 5.45 -17.62
C SER A 391 -2.94 4.66 -18.89
N ILE A 392 -3.90 3.90 -19.42
CA ILE A 392 -3.75 3.16 -20.67
C ILE A 392 -3.51 4.06 -21.89
N THR A 393 -3.84 5.36 -21.81
CA THR A 393 -3.57 6.32 -22.88
C THR A 393 -2.09 6.39 -23.23
N SER A 394 -1.18 6.01 -22.33
CA SER A 394 0.26 5.87 -22.62
C SER A 394 0.60 4.90 -23.78
N THR A 395 -0.31 3.98 -24.11
CA THR A 395 -0.17 3.02 -25.22
C THR A 395 -0.87 3.46 -26.51
N TRP A 396 -1.66 4.54 -26.45
CA TRP A 396 -2.47 4.98 -27.59
C TRP A 396 -1.62 5.67 -28.65
N ASP A 397 -2.07 5.60 -29.91
CA ASP A 397 -1.46 6.28 -31.06
C ASP A 397 0.06 6.02 -31.16
N GLY A 398 0.47 4.75 -31.02
CA GLY A 398 1.88 4.35 -31.06
C GLY A 398 2.72 4.90 -29.91
N GLY A 399 2.09 5.25 -28.78
CA GLY A 399 2.74 5.87 -27.63
C GLY A 399 2.74 7.41 -27.64
N ALA A 400 2.07 8.05 -28.61
CA ALA A 400 1.85 9.51 -28.60
C ALA A 400 0.75 9.92 -27.61
N GLY A 401 -0.11 8.98 -27.23
CA GLY A 401 -1.12 9.15 -26.20
C GLY A 401 -2.38 9.90 -26.62
N TRP A 402 -3.01 10.54 -25.64
CA TRP A 402 -4.29 11.22 -25.80
C TRP A 402 -4.25 12.28 -26.91
N LEU A 403 -5.35 12.39 -27.65
CA LEU A 403 -5.57 13.44 -28.64
C LEU A 403 -6.44 14.54 -27.99
N PRO A 404 -5.92 15.76 -27.78
CA PRO A 404 -6.65 16.82 -27.08
C PRO A 404 -8.01 17.15 -27.70
N ILE A 405 -8.98 17.47 -26.84
CA ILE A 405 -10.32 17.93 -27.24
C ILE A 405 -10.22 19.39 -27.64
N GLY A 406 -10.48 19.69 -28.91
CA GLY A 406 -10.39 21.06 -29.43
C GLY A 406 -8.95 21.53 -29.68
N LYS A 407 -8.82 22.57 -30.50
CA LYS A 407 -7.57 23.28 -30.83
C LYS A 407 -7.89 24.72 -31.25
N PHE A 408 -6.91 25.61 -31.38
CA PHE A 408 -7.16 27.01 -31.78
C PHE A 408 -8.05 27.15 -33.04
N SER A 409 -7.82 26.34 -34.07
CA SER A 409 -8.59 26.38 -35.33
C SER A 409 -9.97 25.70 -35.26
N ALA A 410 -10.25 24.94 -34.20
CA ALA A 410 -11.51 24.23 -33.99
C ALA A 410 -11.70 24.01 -32.48
N PRO A 411 -12.10 25.04 -31.72
CA PRO A 411 -12.11 24.98 -30.26
C PRO A 411 -13.29 24.18 -29.72
N PHE A 412 -13.13 23.69 -28.49
CA PHE A 412 -14.26 23.25 -27.67
C PHE A 412 -15.10 24.45 -27.26
N THR A 413 -16.40 24.40 -27.53
CA THR A 413 -17.38 25.49 -27.30
C THR A 413 -18.55 25.05 -26.43
N GLY A 414 -18.47 23.83 -25.89
CA GLY A 414 -19.50 23.23 -25.05
C GLY A 414 -19.30 23.50 -23.56
N ALA A 415 -19.83 22.61 -22.73
CA ALA A 415 -19.56 22.60 -21.29
C ALA A 415 -19.17 21.21 -20.81
N TYR A 416 -18.22 21.13 -19.89
CA TYR A 416 -17.80 19.88 -19.25
C TYR A 416 -17.81 20.03 -17.74
N ASP A 417 -18.76 19.37 -17.08
CA ASP A 417 -18.84 19.32 -15.62
C ASP A 417 -18.29 17.98 -15.13
N GLY A 418 -17.17 18.00 -14.40
CA GLY A 418 -16.59 16.82 -13.79
C GLY A 418 -17.40 16.28 -12.61
N SER A 419 -18.37 17.03 -12.08
CA SER A 419 -19.19 16.65 -10.91
C SER A 419 -18.38 16.21 -9.68
N GLY A 420 -17.17 16.75 -9.51
CA GLY A 420 -16.24 16.41 -8.43
C GLY A 420 -15.37 15.17 -8.71
N GLN A 421 -15.54 14.54 -9.88
CA GLN A 421 -14.80 13.34 -10.27
C GLN A 421 -13.43 13.67 -10.85
N THR A 422 -12.64 12.62 -11.05
CA THR A 422 -11.24 12.71 -11.47
C THR A 422 -10.97 11.95 -12.76
N ILE A 423 -9.96 12.40 -13.51
CA ILE A 423 -9.33 11.66 -14.61
C ILE A 423 -7.87 11.45 -14.20
N SER A 424 -7.47 10.20 -13.97
CA SER A 424 -6.13 9.85 -13.52
C SER A 424 -5.24 9.31 -14.64
N GLY A 425 -3.94 9.57 -14.60
CA GLY A 425 -2.96 8.94 -15.47
C GLY A 425 -3.01 9.35 -16.94
N LEU A 426 -3.70 10.45 -17.29
CA LEU A 426 -3.75 10.94 -18.67
C LEU A 426 -2.34 11.18 -19.22
N PHE A 427 -2.01 10.54 -20.33
CA PHE A 427 -0.70 10.63 -20.98
C PHE A 427 -0.82 11.27 -22.37
N VAL A 428 0.03 12.27 -22.64
CA VAL A 428 0.20 12.90 -23.96
C VAL A 428 1.70 13.08 -24.20
N ASN A 429 2.23 12.53 -25.29
CA ASN A 429 3.62 12.75 -25.69
C ASN A 429 3.67 13.15 -27.17
N ARG A 430 3.44 14.44 -27.43
CA ARG A 430 3.35 15.02 -28.77
C ARG A 430 4.31 16.22 -28.89
N PRO A 431 5.64 16.00 -28.82
CA PRO A 431 6.61 17.08 -29.00
C PRO A 431 6.43 17.72 -30.39
N GLY A 432 6.45 19.04 -30.47
CA GLY A 432 6.17 19.78 -31.72
C GLY A 432 4.70 20.11 -31.99
N ILE A 433 3.77 19.71 -31.11
CA ILE A 433 2.35 20.06 -31.22
C ILE A 433 1.96 21.06 -30.13
N ASP A 434 1.29 22.13 -30.54
CA ASP A 434 0.73 23.14 -29.64
C ASP A 434 -0.62 22.73 -29.07
N ASP A 435 -1.11 23.48 -28.07
CA ASP A 435 -2.45 23.36 -27.49
C ASP A 435 -2.65 21.96 -26.88
N ILE A 436 -1.85 21.64 -25.86
CA ILE A 436 -1.85 20.32 -25.22
C ILE A 436 -2.53 20.38 -23.86
N GLY A 437 -3.45 19.44 -23.64
CA GLY A 437 -4.20 19.21 -22.41
C GLY A 437 -5.24 18.12 -22.59
N LEU A 438 -6.10 17.89 -21.60
CA LEU A 438 -7.35 17.17 -21.86
C LEU A 438 -8.12 17.87 -22.99
N PHE A 439 -8.22 19.20 -22.87
CA PHE A 439 -8.66 20.12 -23.91
C PHE A 439 -7.45 20.85 -24.50
N GLY A 440 -7.36 20.90 -25.82
CA GLY A 440 -6.31 21.67 -26.48
C GLY A 440 -6.67 23.14 -26.50
N GLY A 441 -7.72 23.51 -27.23
CA GLY A 441 -8.23 24.88 -27.33
C GLY A 441 -9.70 24.98 -26.97
N VAL A 442 -10.05 26.00 -26.17
CA VAL A 442 -11.38 26.22 -25.61
C VAL A 442 -11.85 27.65 -25.91
N ASN A 443 -13.12 27.82 -26.32
CA ASN A 443 -13.71 29.12 -26.64
C ASN A 443 -15.18 29.24 -26.20
N ASN A 444 -15.53 30.29 -25.45
CA ASN A 444 -16.89 30.53 -24.95
C ASN A 444 -17.52 29.31 -24.25
N ALA A 445 -16.75 28.64 -23.39
CA ALA A 445 -17.07 27.35 -22.82
C ALA A 445 -16.85 27.33 -21.30
N THR A 446 -17.47 26.37 -20.64
CA THR A 446 -17.38 26.17 -19.18
C THR A 446 -16.80 24.80 -18.86
N ILE A 447 -15.77 24.75 -18.01
CA ILE A 447 -15.20 23.52 -17.48
C ILE A 447 -15.21 23.62 -15.96
N SER A 448 -15.84 22.67 -15.27
CA SER A 448 -16.01 22.75 -13.81
C SER A 448 -15.78 21.43 -13.09
N ASN A 449 -15.45 21.50 -11.80
CA ASN A 449 -15.50 20.39 -10.84
C ASN A 449 -14.73 19.12 -11.29
N LEU A 450 -13.52 19.29 -11.82
CA LEU A 450 -12.75 18.20 -12.42
C LEU A 450 -11.31 18.14 -11.90
N GLY A 451 -10.88 16.97 -11.43
CA GLY A 451 -9.50 16.71 -11.03
C GLY A 451 -8.70 15.92 -12.07
N MET A 452 -7.53 16.41 -12.47
CA MET A 452 -6.58 15.74 -13.36
C MET A 452 -5.43 15.17 -12.53
N ILE A 453 -5.41 13.87 -12.24
CA ILE A 453 -4.47 13.28 -11.27
C ILE A 453 -3.33 12.53 -11.98
N GLY A 454 -2.09 12.77 -11.59
CA GLY A 454 -0.94 11.99 -12.04
C GLY A 454 -0.73 12.03 -13.56
N VAL A 455 -1.02 13.17 -14.18
CA VAL A 455 -0.93 13.31 -15.64
C VAL A 455 0.52 13.43 -16.11
N GLN A 456 0.79 13.03 -17.35
CA GLN A 456 2.10 13.17 -18.00
C GLN A 456 1.94 13.76 -19.40
N LEU A 457 2.25 15.05 -19.55
CA LEU A 457 2.03 15.77 -20.80
C LEU A 457 3.35 16.33 -21.33
N ASN A 458 3.62 16.10 -22.61
CA ASN A 458 4.74 16.68 -23.34
C ASN A 458 4.23 17.28 -24.67
N GLY A 459 4.44 18.59 -24.85
CA GLY A 459 3.99 19.37 -26.01
C GLY A 459 4.99 20.43 -26.45
N GLU A 460 4.62 21.30 -27.40
CA GLU A 460 5.44 22.42 -27.88
C GLU A 460 5.08 23.74 -27.18
N GLN A 461 3.95 24.35 -27.53
CA GLN A 461 3.46 25.58 -26.91
C GLN A 461 2.07 25.41 -26.29
N ARG A 462 1.77 26.21 -25.25
CA ARG A 462 0.45 26.29 -24.60
C ARG A 462 0.03 24.93 -24.07
N VAL A 463 0.77 24.47 -23.07
CA VAL A 463 0.63 23.16 -22.45
C VAL A 463 0.03 23.33 -21.05
N GLY A 464 -1.11 22.70 -20.81
CA GLY A 464 -1.76 22.67 -19.49
C GLY A 464 -2.47 21.35 -19.26
N ALA A 465 -2.49 20.86 -18.01
CA ALA A 465 -3.07 19.55 -17.70
C ALA A 465 -4.54 19.45 -18.11
N LEU A 466 -5.28 20.53 -17.90
CA LEU A 466 -6.69 20.62 -18.24
C LEU A 466 -6.91 21.29 -19.60
N VAL A 467 -6.34 22.48 -19.81
CA VAL A 467 -6.53 23.26 -21.04
C VAL A 467 -5.20 23.79 -21.57
N GLY A 468 -4.94 23.61 -22.87
CA GLY A 468 -3.82 24.27 -23.54
C GLY A 468 -4.02 25.78 -23.68
N MET A 469 -5.10 26.20 -24.36
CA MET A 469 -5.42 27.60 -24.66
C MET A 469 -6.89 27.96 -24.41
N CYS A 470 -7.12 29.11 -23.77
CA CYS A 470 -8.43 29.75 -23.58
C CYS A 470 -8.55 31.03 -24.43
N TYR A 471 -9.69 31.21 -25.09
CA TYR A 471 -10.04 32.41 -25.87
C TYR A 471 -11.54 32.75 -25.72
N GLY A 472 -11.91 34.04 -25.69
CA GLY A 472 -13.31 34.45 -25.44
C GLY A 472 -13.78 34.21 -24.00
N VAL A 473 -15.09 34.09 -23.78
CA VAL A 473 -15.68 34.01 -22.43
C VAL A 473 -15.59 32.57 -21.89
N VAL A 474 -14.39 32.18 -21.45
CA VAL A 474 -14.14 30.87 -20.82
C VAL A 474 -14.24 30.96 -19.30
N VAL A 475 -14.85 29.94 -18.67
CA VAL A 475 -14.90 29.81 -17.21
C VAL A 475 -14.38 28.42 -16.83
N ILE A 476 -13.26 28.39 -16.11
CA ILE A 476 -12.70 27.19 -15.49
C ILE A 476 -12.86 27.33 -13.98
N THR A 477 -13.55 26.39 -13.31
CA THR A 477 -13.78 26.51 -11.86
C THR A 477 -13.79 25.20 -11.09
N ASN A 478 -13.30 25.20 -9.85
CA ASN A 478 -13.24 24.01 -9.00
C ASN A 478 -12.47 22.85 -9.66
N CYS A 479 -11.38 23.18 -10.35
CA CYS A 479 -10.57 22.22 -11.09
C CYS A 479 -9.17 22.13 -10.51
N TYR A 480 -8.53 20.98 -10.67
CA TYR A 480 -7.15 20.82 -10.23
C TYR A 480 -6.32 19.85 -11.04
N SER A 481 -5.00 19.92 -10.88
CA SER A 481 -4.07 19.00 -11.53
C SER A 481 -2.90 18.55 -10.65
N THR A 482 -2.45 17.31 -10.87
CA THR A 482 -1.20 16.75 -10.33
C THR A 482 -0.48 15.96 -11.43
N GLY A 483 0.83 15.74 -11.32
CA GLY A 483 1.62 15.03 -12.34
C GLY A 483 2.80 15.84 -12.85
N SER A 484 3.20 15.65 -14.11
CA SER A 484 4.34 16.31 -14.74
C SER A 484 4.02 16.82 -16.14
N LEU A 485 4.39 18.07 -16.42
CA LEU A 485 4.21 18.69 -17.72
C LEU A 485 5.54 19.20 -18.25
N THR A 486 5.81 18.92 -19.52
CA THR A 486 6.95 19.46 -20.27
C THR A 486 6.54 20.14 -21.56
N GLY A 487 7.27 21.18 -21.92
CA GLY A 487 7.11 21.85 -23.20
C GLY A 487 8.16 22.93 -23.45
N VAL A 488 7.93 23.72 -24.50
CA VAL A 488 8.82 24.82 -24.88
C VAL A 488 8.30 26.14 -24.32
N GLN A 489 7.09 26.58 -24.72
CA GLN A 489 6.58 27.92 -24.38
C GLN A 489 5.17 27.91 -23.75
N TYR A 490 4.94 28.76 -22.74
CA TYR A 490 3.66 28.89 -22.01
C TYR A 490 3.15 27.56 -21.45
N ILE A 491 3.81 27.09 -20.38
CA ILE A 491 3.43 25.86 -19.70
C ILE A 491 2.84 26.23 -18.35
N GLY A 492 1.60 25.83 -18.12
CA GLY A 492 0.93 26.01 -16.82
C GLY A 492 0.53 24.66 -16.25
N GLY A 493 0.70 24.47 -14.95
CA GLY A 493 0.32 23.19 -14.33
C GLY A 493 -1.14 22.80 -14.55
N LEU A 494 -2.04 23.77 -14.74
CA LEU A 494 -3.45 23.55 -15.07
C LEU A 494 -3.83 24.08 -16.47
N VAL A 495 -3.43 25.31 -16.80
CA VAL A 495 -3.77 25.99 -18.06
C VAL A 495 -2.53 26.58 -18.73
N GLY A 496 -2.28 26.27 -20.00
CA GLY A 496 -1.11 26.81 -20.71
C GLY A 496 -1.19 28.32 -20.93
N PHE A 497 -2.26 28.79 -21.58
CA PHE A 497 -2.40 30.17 -22.04
C PHE A 497 -3.83 30.68 -21.93
N ILE A 498 -4.02 31.84 -21.30
CA ILE A 498 -5.30 32.54 -21.20
C ILE A 498 -5.21 33.83 -22.01
N GLN A 499 -5.89 33.88 -23.16
CA GLN A 499 -6.07 35.14 -23.89
C GLN A 499 -7.16 36.00 -23.24
N ASP A 500 -8.29 35.35 -22.91
CA ASP A 500 -9.47 35.91 -22.25
C ASP A 500 -10.16 34.79 -21.43
N GLY A 501 -10.94 35.18 -20.43
CA GLY A 501 -11.70 34.24 -19.58
C GLY A 501 -11.26 34.26 -18.12
N SER A 502 -11.72 33.27 -17.34
CA SER A 502 -11.44 33.18 -15.91
C SER A 502 -11.10 31.78 -15.42
N VAL A 503 -10.17 31.71 -14.48
CA VAL A 503 -9.79 30.50 -13.73
C VAL A 503 -10.01 30.80 -12.24
N ASN A 504 -11.01 30.16 -11.64
CA ASN A 504 -11.47 30.49 -10.29
C ASN A 504 -11.57 29.25 -9.40
N ASN A 505 -11.11 29.34 -8.15
CA ASN A 505 -11.19 28.24 -7.19
C ASN A 505 -10.46 26.98 -7.71
N CYS A 506 -9.26 27.13 -8.25
CA CYS A 506 -8.51 26.05 -8.87
C CYS A 506 -7.11 25.89 -8.26
N TYR A 507 -6.51 24.70 -8.39
CA TYR A 507 -5.13 24.52 -7.97
C TYR A 507 -4.31 23.57 -8.84
N SER A 508 -2.99 23.65 -8.73
CA SER A 508 -2.09 22.70 -9.37
C SER A 508 -0.95 22.31 -8.43
N SER A 509 -0.73 21.01 -8.27
CA SER A 509 0.48 20.45 -7.66
C SER A 509 1.37 19.77 -8.70
N ALA A 510 1.11 19.98 -9.99
CA ALA A 510 1.87 19.36 -11.06
C ALA A 510 3.25 20.02 -11.20
N THR A 511 4.28 19.20 -11.40
CA THR A 511 5.62 19.71 -11.73
C THR A 511 5.65 20.20 -13.16
N VAL A 512 6.15 21.40 -13.35
CA VAL A 512 6.30 22.05 -14.66
C VAL A 512 7.78 22.18 -14.97
N GLY A 513 8.21 21.56 -16.08
CA GLY A 513 9.57 21.64 -16.59
C GLY A 513 9.59 22.08 -18.05
N THR A 514 10.66 22.73 -18.50
CA THR A 514 10.69 23.30 -19.86
C THR A 514 12.04 23.25 -20.57
N GLY A 515 12.03 23.39 -21.89
CA GLY A 515 13.22 23.59 -22.74
C GLY A 515 13.80 25.03 -22.71
N SER A 516 14.58 25.38 -23.74
CA SER A 516 15.50 26.55 -23.74
C SER A 516 14.88 27.96 -23.79
N VAL A 517 13.58 28.11 -24.01
CA VAL A 517 12.89 29.42 -24.03
C VAL A 517 11.52 29.24 -23.40
N SER A 518 11.37 29.58 -22.12
CA SER A 518 10.17 29.19 -21.39
C SER A 518 9.57 30.25 -20.49
N VAL A 519 8.25 30.17 -20.38
CA VAL A 519 7.41 30.98 -19.49
C VAL A 519 6.54 30.01 -18.67
N PRO A 520 7.15 29.26 -17.73
CA PRO A 520 6.39 28.32 -16.94
C PRO A 520 5.74 28.98 -15.72
N GLY A 521 4.50 28.59 -15.44
CA GLY A 521 3.80 28.94 -14.21
C GLY A 521 3.26 27.69 -13.52
N GLY A 522 3.30 27.68 -12.18
CA GLY A 522 2.80 26.53 -11.41
C GLY A 522 1.33 26.21 -11.65
N LEU A 523 0.51 27.21 -11.99
CA LEU A 523 -0.89 27.06 -12.40
C LEU A 523 -1.12 27.45 -13.86
N VAL A 524 -0.65 28.64 -14.26
CA VAL A 524 -0.89 29.21 -15.59
C VAL A 524 0.40 29.69 -16.25
N GLY A 525 0.65 29.34 -17.51
CA GLY A 525 1.83 29.82 -18.23
C GLY A 525 1.74 31.32 -18.54
N PHE A 526 0.74 31.72 -19.32
CA PHE A 526 0.45 33.12 -19.66
C PHE A 526 -0.98 33.52 -19.29
N ASN A 527 -1.15 34.67 -18.64
CA ASN A 527 -2.45 35.21 -18.23
C ASN A 527 -2.73 36.58 -18.85
N ASN A 528 -3.83 36.71 -19.58
CA ASN A 528 -4.43 37.99 -19.95
C ASN A 528 -5.93 38.04 -19.57
N GLY A 529 -6.37 37.13 -18.69
CA GLY A 529 -7.72 37.06 -18.14
C GLY A 529 -7.72 37.19 -16.61
N ASN A 530 -8.75 36.63 -15.95
CA ASN A 530 -8.90 36.70 -14.50
C ASN A 530 -8.53 35.40 -13.79
N ILE A 531 -7.60 35.47 -12.85
CA ILE A 531 -7.27 34.37 -11.92
C ILE A 531 -7.70 34.79 -10.51
N ALA A 532 -8.55 33.98 -9.87
CA ALA A 532 -9.04 34.27 -8.53
C ALA A 532 -9.13 33.01 -7.67
N ASN A 533 -8.81 33.13 -6.38
CA ASN A 533 -8.92 32.02 -5.42
C ASN A 533 -8.16 30.77 -5.89
N CYS A 534 -6.91 30.92 -6.32
CA CYS A 534 -6.16 29.80 -6.88
C CYS A 534 -4.83 29.58 -6.17
N TYR A 535 -4.29 28.37 -6.25
CA TYR A 535 -2.95 28.12 -5.73
C TYR A 535 -2.11 27.10 -6.49
N ALA A 536 -0.79 27.19 -6.34
CA ALA A 536 0.15 26.23 -6.93
C ALA A 536 1.22 25.76 -5.95
N THR A 537 1.43 24.44 -5.90
CA THR A 537 2.42 23.80 -5.01
C THR A 537 3.45 22.96 -5.77
N GLY A 538 3.23 22.71 -7.06
CA GLY A 538 4.16 21.95 -7.90
C GLY A 538 5.43 22.74 -8.21
N ALA A 539 6.56 22.03 -8.31
CA ALA A 539 7.84 22.66 -8.66
C ALA A 539 7.82 23.20 -10.10
N VAL A 540 8.44 24.36 -10.30
CA VAL A 540 8.57 25.05 -11.57
C VAL A 540 10.06 25.16 -11.92
N THR A 541 10.46 24.52 -13.01
CA THR A 541 11.83 24.55 -13.52
C THR A 541 11.85 25.08 -14.95
N GLY A 542 12.63 26.13 -15.21
CA GLY A 542 12.66 26.81 -16.51
C GLY A 542 13.97 27.51 -16.81
N PHE A 543 14.00 28.29 -17.90
CA PHE A 543 15.17 29.05 -18.34
C PHE A 543 14.99 30.59 -18.35
N ASN A 544 13.77 31.15 -18.31
CA ASN A 544 13.57 32.59 -18.50
C ASN A 544 12.59 33.28 -17.54
N LEU A 545 11.28 33.07 -17.65
CA LEU A 545 10.25 33.81 -16.90
C LEU A 545 9.43 32.86 -15.99
N GLU A 546 10.03 32.36 -14.93
CA GLU A 546 9.39 31.40 -14.02
C GLU A 546 8.57 32.10 -12.93
N GLY A 547 7.30 31.73 -12.82
CA GLY A 547 6.46 32.16 -11.70
C GLY A 547 5.88 31.00 -10.91
N GLY A 548 5.89 31.12 -9.57
CA GLY A 548 5.33 30.10 -8.70
C GLY A 548 3.84 29.79 -8.98
N LEU A 549 3.06 30.79 -9.37
CA LEU A 549 1.66 30.65 -9.80
C LEU A 549 1.49 30.91 -11.30
N VAL A 550 1.99 32.04 -11.79
CA VAL A 550 1.82 32.50 -13.19
C VAL A 550 3.18 32.85 -13.79
N GLY A 551 3.50 32.31 -14.97
CA GLY A 551 4.76 32.65 -15.66
C GLY A 551 4.80 34.12 -16.09
N LEU A 552 3.85 34.53 -16.93
CA LEU A 552 3.71 35.90 -17.42
C LEU A 552 2.27 36.41 -17.24
N ASN A 553 2.11 37.55 -16.57
CA ASN A 553 0.86 38.29 -16.47
C ASN A 553 0.86 39.48 -17.45
N GLY A 554 0.00 39.43 -18.45
CA GLY A 554 -0.10 40.39 -19.54
C GLY A 554 -0.92 41.64 -19.18
N LEU A 555 -1.09 42.53 -20.16
CA LEU A 555 -1.67 43.87 -20.00
C LEU A 555 -3.14 43.91 -19.54
N GLU A 556 -3.88 42.82 -19.65
CA GLU A 556 -5.28 42.74 -19.19
C GLU A 556 -5.46 41.67 -18.09
N GLY A 557 -4.35 41.05 -17.66
CA GLY A 557 -4.35 39.98 -16.67
C GLY A 557 -4.58 40.49 -15.25
N THR A 558 -5.50 39.86 -14.52
CA THR A 558 -5.73 40.09 -13.10
C THR A 558 -5.49 38.83 -12.27
N ILE A 559 -4.88 38.98 -11.10
CA ILE A 559 -4.64 37.88 -10.16
C ILE A 559 -5.07 38.34 -8.76
N THR A 560 -6.00 37.60 -8.14
CA THR A 560 -6.57 37.97 -6.85
C THR A 560 -6.66 36.78 -5.89
N THR A 561 -6.45 37.03 -4.59
CA THR A 561 -6.67 36.04 -3.51
C THR A 561 -6.05 34.68 -3.81
N SER A 562 -4.78 34.66 -4.24
CA SER A 562 -4.11 33.47 -4.77
C SER A 562 -2.70 33.32 -4.22
N TYR A 563 -2.15 32.10 -4.24
CA TYR A 563 -0.81 31.89 -3.69
C TYR A 563 0.03 30.77 -4.31
N ALA A 564 1.34 30.81 -4.07
CA ALA A 564 2.28 29.77 -4.52
C ALA A 564 3.26 29.30 -3.42
N THR A 565 3.59 28.01 -3.45
CA THR A 565 4.57 27.39 -2.54
C THR A 565 5.58 26.47 -3.26
N GLY A 566 5.36 26.15 -4.54
CA GLY A 566 6.25 25.29 -5.31
C GLY A 566 7.63 25.91 -5.51
N VAL A 567 8.68 25.09 -5.48
CA VAL A 567 10.07 25.52 -5.75
C VAL A 567 10.16 26.16 -7.13
N VAL A 568 10.80 27.32 -7.24
CA VAL A 568 11.09 28.00 -8.51
C VAL A 568 12.59 28.06 -8.74
N SER A 569 13.10 27.52 -9.85
CA SER A 569 14.55 27.44 -10.11
C SER A 569 14.97 27.47 -11.59
N ASN A 570 16.22 27.89 -11.82
CA ASN A 570 17.03 27.78 -13.06
C ASN A 570 16.81 28.76 -14.23
N GLY A 571 15.97 29.78 -14.11
CA GLY A 571 15.85 30.85 -15.12
C GLY A 571 16.51 32.18 -14.76
N ASN A 572 16.13 33.21 -15.53
CA ASN A 572 16.76 34.53 -15.46
C ASN A 572 15.89 35.56 -14.70
N TRP A 573 14.57 35.35 -14.68
CA TRP A 573 13.59 36.21 -14.03
C TRP A 573 12.61 35.34 -13.25
N HIS A 574 12.92 35.13 -11.96
CA HIS A 574 12.10 34.32 -11.06
C HIS A 574 11.22 35.21 -10.21
N GLY A 575 9.94 34.85 -10.09
CA GLY A 575 9.07 35.40 -9.07
C GLY A 575 8.39 34.32 -8.25
N GLY A 576 8.35 34.54 -6.94
CA GLY A 576 7.71 33.60 -6.02
C GLY A 576 6.22 33.39 -6.30
N LEU A 577 5.54 34.37 -6.90
CA LEU A 577 4.16 34.27 -7.39
C LEU A 577 4.08 34.43 -8.91
N VAL A 578 4.64 35.51 -9.46
CA VAL A 578 4.59 35.85 -10.89
C VAL A 578 6.00 36.10 -11.43
N GLY A 579 6.36 35.42 -12.53
CA GLY A 579 7.69 35.54 -13.14
C GLY A 579 7.93 36.89 -13.81
N TYR A 580 6.95 37.36 -14.59
CA TYR A 580 6.97 38.67 -15.23
C TYR A 580 5.57 39.27 -15.31
N ASP A 581 5.45 40.58 -15.07
CA ASP A 581 4.18 41.32 -15.07
C ASP A 581 4.29 42.58 -15.94
N ASP A 582 3.40 42.72 -16.92
CA ASP A 582 3.33 43.89 -17.83
C ASP A 582 2.44 45.04 -17.28
N GLY A 583 1.98 44.94 -16.02
CA GLY A 583 1.54 46.11 -15.24
C GLY A 583 0.04 46.24 -14.98
N VAL A 584 -0.67 45.15 -14.66
CA VAL A 584 -2.07 45.22 -14.20
C VAL A 584 -2.32 44.37 -12.94
N THR A 585 -3.29 44.84 -12.17
CA THR A 585 -3.74 44.46 -10.82
C THR A 585 -3.48 43.01 -10.40
N ILE A 586 -2.49 42.84 -9.54
CA ILE A 586 -2.32 41.67 -8.66
C ILE A 586 -2.65 42.16 -7.25
N THR A 587 -3.59 41.53 -6.55
CA THR A 587 -3.99 41.98 -5.19
C THR A 587 -4.27 40.81 -4.27
N THR A 588 -3.97 40.96 -2.98
CA THR A 588 -4.33 39.98 -1.94
C THR A 588 -3.70 38.60 -2.19
N CYS A 589 -2.50 38.59 -2.79
CA CYS A 589 -1.79 37.36 -3.17
C CYS A 589 -0.51 37.14 -2.36
N PHE A 590 -0.14 35.87 -2.20
CA PHE A 590 0.99 35.48 -1.35
C PHE A 590 1.92 34.45 -2.00
N TRP A 591 3.16 34.38 -1.55
CA TRP A 591 3.99 33.21 -1.81
C TRP A 591 4.84 32.86 -0.60
N ASP A 592 5.19 31.58 -0.48
CA ASP A 592 6.10 31.13 0.55
C ASP A 592 7.55 31.36 0.13
N VAL A 593 8.20 32.35 0.73
CA VAL A 593 9.60 32.72 0.40
C VAL A 593 10.60 31.61 0.67
N THR A 594 10.26 30.68 1.56
CA THR A 594 11.15 29.59 1.98
C THR A 594 11.04 28.42 1.01
N THR A 595 9.83 28.00 0.67
CA THR A 595 9.63 26.82 -0.19
C THR A 595 9.77 27.14 -1.66
N THR A 596 9.36 28.34 -2.10
CA THR A 596 9.63 28.79 -3.48
C THR A 596 11.11 29.06 -3.73
N GLY A 597 11.85 29.40 -2.66
CA GLY A 597 13.23 29.89 -2.73
C GLY A 597 13.35 31.33 -3.22
N GLN A 598 12.24 32.05 -3.40
CA GLN A 598 12.21 33.39 -3.99
C GLN A 598 11.82 34.44 -2.95
N ALA A 599 12.71 35.42 -2.75
CA ALA A 599 12.45 36.54 -1.85
C ALA A 599 11.49 37.58 -2.44
N LEU A 600 11.37 37.64 -3.77
CA LEU A 600 10.61 38.65 -4.52
C LEU A 600 9.68 38.00 -5.55
N SER A 601 8.72 38.78 -6.02
CA SER A 601 7.85 38.47 -7.17
C SER A 601 7.74 39.73 -8.04
N GLN A 602 7.67 39.58 -9.36
CA GLN A 602 7.36 40.74 -10.22
C GLN A 602 5.92 41.22 -9.95
N GLY A 603 5.71 42.53 -10.13
CA GLY A 603 4.46 43.21 -9.76
C GLY A 603 4.28 43.45 -8.25
N SER A 604 5.23 43.07 -7.39
CA SER A 604 5.08 43.18 -5.93
C SER A 604 4.93 44.63 -5.44
N ASP A 605 3.79 44.96 -4.84
CA ASP A 605 3.50 46.19 -4.09
C ASP A 605 3.07 45.86 -2.64
N GLU A 606 2.53 46.84 -1.90
CA GLU A 606 2.00 46.65 -0.54
C GLU A 606 0.76 45.74 -0.45
N THR A 607 0.33 45.05 -1.51
CA THR A 607 -0.79 44.09 -1.49
C THR A 607 -0.38 42.67 -1.87
N ILE A 608 0.91 42.46 -2.19
CA ILE A 608 1.48 41.20 -2.68
C ILE A 608 2.71 40.86 -1.85
N TYR A 609 2.61 39.82 -1.02
CA TYR A 609 3.60 39.60 0.04
C TYR A 609 4.27 38.23 -0.02
N GLY A 610 5.60 38.25 0.03
CA GLY A 610 6.37 37.10 0.46
C GLY A 610 6.12 36.86 1.95
N LYS A 611 5.69 35.65 2.29
CA LYS A 611 5.45 35.21 3.65
C LYS A 611 6.36 34.02 3.95
N THR A 612 6.85 33.94 5.17
CA THR A 612 7.56 32.72 5.63
C THR A 612 6.61 31.53 5.67
N THR A 613 7.13 30.31 5.66
CA THR A 613 6.31 29.10 5.82
C THR A 613 5.41 29.13 7.04
N LEU A 614 5.91 29.66 8.16
CA LEU A 614 5.09 29.81 9.37
C LEU A 614 3.90 30.74 9.13
N GLN A 615 4.12 31.90 8.53
CA GLN A 615 3.07 32.87 8.22
C GLN A 615 2.07 32.33 7.19
N MET A 616 2.55 31.63 6.15
CA MET A 616 1.71 31.00 5.14
C MET A 616 0.85 29.84 5.66
N LYS A 617 1.15 29.32 6.85
CA LYS A 617 0.34 28.31 7.55
C LYS A 617 -0.44 28.89 8.73
N THR A 618 -0.37 30.21 8.92
CA THR A 618 -1.06 30.90 10.02
C THR A 618 -2.37 31.47 9.52
N ASN A 619 -3.49 31.08 10.13
CA ASN A 619 -4.83 31.49 9.72
C ASN A 619 -5.01 33.01 9.65
N THR A 620 -4.51 33.74 10.66
CA THR A 620 -4.65 35.21 10.73
C THR A 620 -3.97 35.94 9.57
N THR A 621 -2.94 35.36 8.94
CA THR A 621 -2.29 35.94 7.75
C THR A 621 -3.28 36.17 6.60
N PHE A 622 -4.24 35.24 6.44
CA PHE A 622 -5.22 35.26 5.35
C PHE A 622 -6.48 36.04 5.77
N LEU A 623 -6.89 35.94 7.03
CA LEU A 623 -7.98 36.74 7.60
C LEU A 623 -7.71 38.24 7.49
N ASP A 624 -6.51 38.68 7.90
CA ASP A 624 -6.13 40.10 7.88
C ASP A 624 -6.05 40.64 6.45
N ALA A 625 -5.85 39.75 5.48
CA ALA A 625 -5.85 40.09 4.06
C ALA A 625 -7.24 39.98 3.39
N GLY A 626 -8.28 39.64 4.16
CA GLY A 626 -9.66 39.61 3.70
C GLY A 626 -10.05 38.37 2.89
N TRP A 627 -9.36 37.24 3.07
CA TRP A 627 -9.72 35.99 2.39
C TRP A 627 -11.08 35.47 2.90
N ASP A 628 -11.93 35.03 1.97
CA ASP A 628 -13.26 34.52 2.27
C ASP A 628 -13.21 33.06 2.72
N TYR A 629 -13.60 32.78 3.96
CA TYR A 629 -13.61 31.44 4.55
C TYR A 629 -14.77 30.55 4.07
N THR A 630 -15.69 31.09 3.27
CA THR A 630 -16.62 30.27 2.49
C THR A 630 -15.97 29.68 1.24
N ILE A 631 -14.78 30.16 0.87
CA ILE A 631 -13.99 29.70 -0.27
C ILE A 631 -12.71 29.01 0.19
N TRP A 632 -12.11 29.45 1.30
CA TRP A 632 -10.82 28.97 1.80
C TRP A 632 -10.92 28.38 3.22
N ASN A 633 -10.24 27.25 3.43
CA ASN A 633 -9.99 26.65 4.74
C ASN A 633 -8.48 26.59 5.02
N ILE A 634 -8.10 26.45 6.28
CA ILE A 634 -6.70 26.27 6.70
C ILE A 634 -6.67 25.50 8.03
N GLY A 635 -5.80 24.49 8.17
CA GLY A 635 -5.55 23.85 9.48
C GLY A 635 -5.69 22.32 9.59
N ASP A 636 -6.11 21.57 8.57
CA ASP A 636 -6.52 20.16 8.75
C ASP A 636 -5.51 19.12 8.25
N GLY A 637 -4.22 19.48 8.14
CA GLY A 637 -3.19 18.65 7.49
C GLY A 637 -3.37 18.51 5.96
N ILE A 638 -4.51 18.93 5.41
CA ILE A 638 -4.76 19.10 3.98
C ILE A 638 -3.80 20.16 3.44
N ASN A 639 -3.28 19.90 2.24
CA ASN A 639 -2.37 20.80 1.54
C ASN A 639 -1.16 21.23 2.39
N ASN A 640 -0.60 20.30 3.18
CA ASN A 640 0.53 20.53 4.08
C ASN A 640 0.33 21.67 5.10
N GLY A 641 -0.92 21.98 5.45
CA GLY A 641 -1.28 23.03 6.40
C GLY A 641 -1.28 24.45 5.81
N TYR A 642 -1.09 24.59 4.49
CA TYR A 642 -1.38 25.84 3.77
C TYR A 642 -2.89 25.96 3.52
N PRO A 643 -3.42 27.16 3.20
CA PRO A 643 -4.82 27.30 2.82
C PRO A 643 -5.21 26.39 1.66
N TYR A 644 -6.41 25.85 1.69
CA TYR A 644 -6.95 25.03 0.64
C TYR A 644 -8.41 25.43 0.38
N LEU A 645 -8.93 25.12 -0.79
CA LEU A 645 -10.27 25.55 -1.20
C LEU A 645 -11.32 24.71 -0.51
N ASP A 646 -12.46 25.32 -0.17
CA ASP A 646 -13.51 24.67 0.62
C ASP A 646 -14.07 23.42 -0.04
N TRP A 647 -14.21 23.42 -1.37
CA TRP A 647 -14.64 22.24 -2.12
C TRP A 647 -13.65 21.06 -2.05
N GLN A 648 -12.40 21.28 -1.62
CA GLN A 648 -11.44 20.19 -1.38
C GLN A 648 -11.62 19.54 -0.01
N ASN A 649 -12.47 20.11 0.86
CA ASN A 649 -12.79 19.54 2.15
C ASN A 649 -13.71 18.30 1.97
N PRO A 650 -13.21 17.07 2.17
CA PRO A 650 -13.96 15.84 1.88
C PRO A 650 -15.22 15.68 2.74
N THR A 651 -15.31 16.45 3.82
CA THR A 651 -16.39 16.34 4.81
C THR A 651 -17.56 17.27 4.54
N GLY A 652 -17.45 18.22 3.59
CA GLY A 652 -18.52 19.17 3.26
C GLY A 652 -18.95 20.09 4.41
N THR A 653 -18.27 20.02 5.56
CA THR A 653 -18.46 20.91 6.70
C THR A 653 -17.29 21.87 6.74
N PRO A 654 -17.47 23.17 6.42
CA PRO A 654 -16.46 24.18 6.66
C PRO A 654 -15.97 24.05 8.11
N LEU A 655 -14.69 23.79 8.33
CA LEU A 655 -14.11 23.76 9.69
C LEU A 655 -13.85 25.18 10.19
N THR A 656 -14.83 26.05 10.01
CA THR A 656 -14.98 27.27 10.80
C THR A 656 -15.86 27.06 12.03
N SER A 657 -16.37 25.85 12.26
CA SER A 657 -16.86 25.47 13.59
C SER A 657 -16.36 24.09 14.00
N ILE A 658 -15.31 24.05 14.83
CA ILE A 658 -15.12 22.92 15.74
C ILE A 658 -16.44 22.79 16.50
N ALA A 659 -17.16 21.69 16.29
CA ALA A 659 -18.47 21.48 16.87
C ALA A 659 -18.35 21.41 18.39
N LEU A 660 -18.81 22.47 19.06
CA LEU A 660 -18.85 22.54 20.52
C LEU A 660 -19.72 21.38 21.03
N PRO A 661 -19.20 20.51 21.91
CA PRO A 661 -20.00 19.46 22.51
C PRO A 661 -21.12 20.07 23.36
N VAL A 662 -22.27 19.40 23.39
CA VAL A 662 -23.39 19.77 24.26
C VAL A 662 -23.00 19.47 25.71
N GLY A 663 -23.44 20.33 26.63
CA GLY A 663 -23.14 20.25 28.06
C GLY A 663 -22.25 21.41 28.53
N SER A 664 -22.01 21.48 29.84
CA SER A 664 -21.17 22.51 30.47
C SER A 664 -19.83 21.97 30.96
N GLY A 665 -19.61 20.66 30.85
CA GLY A 665 -18.40 20.00 31.34
C GLY A 665 -18.35 19.84 32.86
N THR A 666 -19.49 19.97 33.53
CA THR A 666 -19.63 19.76 34.99
C THR A 666 -20.04 18.32 35.28
N VAL A 667 -19.90 17.84 36.52
CA VAL A 667 -20.31 16.46 36.89
C VAL A 667 -21.80 16.20 36.60
N GLY A 668 -22.67 17.19 36.81
CA GLY A 668 -24.12 17.06 36.56
C GLY A 668 -24.53 17.30 35.10
N ASP A 669 -23.62 17.80 34.28
CA ASP A 669 -23.85 18.15 32.88
C ASP A 669 -22.52 18.05 32.09
N PRO A 670 -22.01 16.82 31.89
CA PRO A 670 -20.75 16.57 31.20
C PRO A 670 -20.86 16.91 29.72
N TYR A 671 -19.73 17.22 29.09
CA TYR A 671 -19.67 17.38 27.65
C TYR A 671 -19.93 16.05 26.93
N GLN A 672 -20.88 16.05 26.02
CA GLN A 672 -21.26 14.88 25.22
C GLN A 672 -20.38 14.76 23.98
N ILE A 673 -19.72 13.61 23.82
CA ILE A 673 -18.77 13.35 22.74
C ILE A 673 -19.36 12.29 21.82
N ALA A 674 -20.00 12.71 20.73
CA ALA A 674 -20.66 11.82 19.78
C ALA A 674 -19.84 11.61 18.49
N THR A 675 -18.93 12.54 18.19
CA THR A 675 -18.27 12.63 16.89
C THR A 675 -16.77 12.88 17.02
N LEU A 676 -16.04 12.61 15.94
CA LEU A 676 -14.63 12.96 15.84
C LEU A 676 -14.40 14.47 16.01
N GLN A 677 -15.32 15.33 15.57
CA GLN A 677 -15.21 16.78 15.77
C GLN A 677 -15.32 17.17 17.24
N ASN A 678 -16.22 16.55 18.03
CA ASN A 678 -16.28 16.78 19.47
C ASN A 678 -15.01 16.29 20.16
N LEU A 679 -14.44 15.17 19.74
CA LEU A 679 -13.18 14.67 20.26
C LEU A 679 -12.02 15.63 19.94
N THR A 680 -11.94 16.13 18.70
CA THR A 680 -10.99 17.16 18.28
C THR A 680 -11.15 18.45 19.08
N TRP A 681 -12.38 18.84 19.43
CA TRP A 681 -12.62 19.99 20.31
C TRP A 681 -11.93 19.85 21.66
N ILE A 682 -11.79 18.65 22.22
CA ILE A 682 -11.07 18.45 23.49
C ILE A 682 -9.56 18.66 23.29
N ALA A 683 -9.00 18.17 22.17
CA ALA A 683 -7.58 18.20 21.89
C ALA A 683 -7.07 19.53 21.30
N ALA A 684 -7.96 20.34 20.73
CA ALA A 684 -7.62 21.56 19.99
C ALA A 684 -6.78 22.55 20.80
N SER A 685 -5.94 23.34 20.12
CA SER A 685 -5.15 24.38 20.77
C SER A 685 -6.01 25.55 21.23
N ASP A 686 -5.46 26.44 22.07
CA ASP A 686 -6.14 27.69 22.44
C ASP A 686 -6.24 28.70 21.29
N VAL A 687 -5.48 28.48 20.21
CA VAL A 687 -5.61 29.26 18.97
C VAL A 687 -6.91 28.88 18.24
N ASP A 688 -7.23 27.59 18.23
CA ASP A 688 -8.39 27.05 17.50
C ASP A 688 -9.69 27.12 18.34
N VAL A 689 -9.58 26.89 19.65
CA VAL A 689 -10.70 27.00 20.61
C VAL A 689 -10.27 27.88 21.80
N PRO A 690 -10.45 29.20 21.71
CA PRO A 690 -9.98 30.13 22.74
C PRO A 690 -10.82 30.10 24.03
N SER A 691 -12.06 29.62 23.98
CA SER A 691 -12.95 29.55 25.14
C SER A 691 -13.91 28.35 25.06
N PRO A 692 -14.02 27.51 26.11
CA PRO A 692 -13.10 27.44 27.25
C PRO A 692 -11.69 27.06 26.78
N ASN A 693 -10.66 27.63 27.44
CA ASN A 693 -9.28 27.31 27.12
C ASN A 693 -8.98 25.82 27.38
N GLN A 694 -7.88 25.33 26.81
CA GLN A 694 -7.47 23.94 26.79
C GLN A 694 -7.29 23.38 28.20
N ALA A 695 -6.72 24.17 29.12
CA ALA A 695 -6.58 23.75 30.51
C ALA A 695 -7.94 23.50 31.18
N THR A 696 -8.93 24.35 30.87
CA THR A 696 -10.30 24.18 31.35
C THR A 696 -10.97 22.98 30.70
N ARG A 697 -10.77 22.77 29.40
CA ARG A 697 -11.25 21.59 28.68
C ARG A 697 -10.67 20.32 29.30
N TRP A 698 -9.37 20.24 29.54
CA TRP A 698 -8.72 19.04 30.09
C TRP A 698 -9.04 18.77 31.58
N ALA A 699 -9.68 19.72 32.25
CA ALA A 699 -10.19 19.55 33.62
C ALA A 699 -11.70 19.22 33.69
N ALA A 700 -12.41 19.22 32.55
CA ALA A 700 -13.86 19.05 32.49
C ALA A 700 -14.30 17.57 32.53
N HIS A 701 -15.61 17.35 32.66
CA HIS A 701 -16.25 16.04 32.65
C HIS A 701 -16.86 15.73 31.28
N TYR A 702 -16.65 14.52 30.78
CA TYR A 702 -17.03 14.04 29.45
C TYR A 702 -17.77 12.71 29.52
N ILE A 703 -18.77 12.55 28.64
CA ILE A 703 -19.44 11.28 28.36
C ILE A 703 -19.49 11.05 26.85
N GLN A 704 -19.03 9.90 26.38
CA GLN A 704 -19.16 9.50 24.98
C GLN A 704 -20.54 8.84 24.78
N ASN A 705 -21.25 9.21 23.72
CA ASN A 705 -22.61 8.72 23.44
C ASN A 705 -22.77 8.21 22.00
N GLY A 706 -21.65 7.86 21.37
CA GLY A 706 -21.60 7.22 20.06
C GLY A 706 -20.20 6.68 19.76
N ASP A 707 -20.12 5.65 18.93
CA ASP A 707 -18.82 5.17 18.42
C ASP A 707 -18.20 6.21 17.47
N ILE A 708 -16.89 6.37 17.55
CA ILE A 708 -16.14 7.37 16.79
C ILE A 708 -15.15 6.67 15.87
N ASP A 709 -15.23 6.96 14.57
CA ASP A 709 -14.20 6.62 13.60
C ASP A 709 -13.15 7.75 13.52
N ALA A 710 -11.93 7.44 13.93
CA ALA A 710 -10.77 8.34 13.92
C ALA A 710 -9.76 7.96 12.80
N SER A 711 -10.12 7.12 11.83
CA SER A 711 -9.24 6.69 10.74
C SER A 711 -8.69 7.83 9.89
N SER A 712 -9.45 8.93 9.77
CA SER A 712 -9.01 10.15 9.08
C SER A 712 -7.78 10.79 9.74
N THR A 713 -7.51 10.50 11.02
CA THR A 713 -6.32 11.04 11.71
C THR A 713 -5.03 10.65 11.02
N SER A 714 -5.00 9.57 10.23
CA SER A 714 -3.82 9.13 9.48
C SER A 714 -3.21 10.17 8.53
N THR A 715 -4.01 11.10 8.03
CA THR A 715 -3.55 12.20 7.16
C THR A 715 -3.31 13.51 7.91
N TRP A 716 -3.70 13.58 9.18
CA TRP A 716 -3.60 14.81 9.97
C TRP A 716 -2.16 15.16 10.32
N ASN A 717 -1.92 16.44 10.58
CA ASN A 717 -0.62 16.95 11.03
C ASN A 717 0.53 16.54 10.10
N SER A 718 0.33 16.60 8.78
CA SER A 718 1.30 16.17 7.76
C SER A 718 1.68 14.67 7.90
N GLY A 719 0.70 13.82 8.20
CA GLY A 719 0.90 12.39 8.43
C GLY A 719 1.50 12.04 9.81
N ALA A 720 1.62 13.00 10.73
CA ALA A 720 2.00 12.74 12.11
C ALA A 720 0.85 12.19 12.96
N GLY A 721 -0.39 12.26 12.48
CA GLY A 721 -1.53 11.69 13.18
C GLY A 721 -2.16 12.60 14.22
N TRP A 722 -2.93 12.01 15.13
CA TRP A 722 -3.58 12.65 16.27
C TRP A 722 -2.60 13.43 17.17
N SER A 723 -3.12 14.49 17.81
CA SER A 723 -2.42 15.25 18.85
C SER A 723 -3.02 14.86 20.22
N PRO A 724 -2.24 14.22 21.13
CA PRO A 724 -2.78 13.67 22.37
C PRO A 724 -3.43 14.70 23.31
N ILE A 725 -4.48 14.26 24.03
CA ILE A 725 -5.13 15.03 25.09
C ILE A 725 -4.28 14.97 26.37
N GLY A 726 -3.95 16.11 26.97
CA GLY A 726 -3.10 16.16 28.16
C GLY A 726 -1.62 15.96 27.81
N ILE A 727 -0.93 17.06 27.48
CA ILE A 727 0.50 17.07 27.17
C ILE A 727 1.23 18.10 28.03
N SER A 728 2.53 17.91 28.26
CA SER A 728 3.33 18.82 29.07
C SER A 728 3.18 20.28 28.59
N PRO A 729 2.90 21.25 29.49
CA PRO A 729 2.91 21.11 30.96
C PRO A 729 1.59 20.65 31.60
N ASN A 730 0.48 20.56 30.87
CA ASN A 730 -0.86 20.32 31.43
C ASN A 730 -1.31 18.86 31.26
N ASN A 731 -1.67 18.19 32.35
CA ASN A 731 -2.23 16.84 32.29
C ASN A 731 -3.75 16.90 32.05
N PHE A 732 -4.34 15.81 31.56
CA PHE A 732 -5.78 15.60 31.68
C PHE A 732 -6.14 15.32 33.15
N THR A 733 -6.96 16.17 33.76
CA THR A 733 -7.38 16.08 35.17
C THR A 733 -8.88 15.84 35.34
N GLY A 734 -9.63 15.89 34.24
CA GLY A 734 -11.07 15.70 34.19
C GLY A 734 -11.53 14.25 34.30
N THR A 735 -12.76 13.97 33.85
CA THR A 735 -13.28 12.59 33.73
C THR A 735 -13.72 12.32 32.31
N TYR A 736 -13.34 11.19 31.73
CA TYR A 736 -13.80 10.73 30.43
C TYR A 736 -14.46 9.36 30.58
N ASP A 737 -15.80 9.35 30.50
CA ASP A 737 -16.58 8.11 30.49
C ASP A 737 -16.93 7.75 29.04
N GLY A 738 -16.42 6.61 28.55
CA GLY A 738 -16.70 6.11 27.21
C GLY A 738 -18.09 5.50 27.06
N ASP A 739 -18.82 5.26 28.16
CA ASP A 739 -20.16 4.65 28.19
C ASP A 739 -20.27 3.31 27.41
N GLY A 740 -19.16 2.60 27.27
CA GLY A 740 -19.05 1.35 26.50
C GLY A 740 -18.77 1.54 25.01
N HIS A 741 -18.72 2.78 24.50
CA HIS A 741 -18.41 3.10 23.12
C HIS A 741 -16.91 3.01 22.80
N THR A 742 -16.63 3.06 21.50
CA THR A 742 -15.31 2.89 20.93
C THR A 742 -14.82 4.12 20.16
N ILE A 743 -13.50 4.31 20.14
CA ILE A 743 -12.80 5.18 19.22
C ILE A 743 -11.90 4.29 18.35
N SER A 744 -12.23 4.16 17.07
CA SER A 744 -11.58 3.22 16.16
C SER A 744 -10.64 3.92 15.17
N GLY A 745 -9.57 3.26 14.72
CA GLY A 745 -8.71 3.75 13.64
C GLY A 745 -7.76 4.90 14.04
N LEU A 746 -7.57 5.16 15.33
CA LEU A 746 -6.69 6.23 15.80
C LEU A 746 -5.24 6.04 15.31
N PHE A 747 -4.71 7.02 14.58
CA PHE A 747 -3.35 6.99 14.05
C PHE A 747 -2.47 8.06 14.71
N ILE A 748 -1.28 7.68 15.16
CA ILE A 748 -0.25 8.59 15.68
C ILE A 748 1.11 8.11 15.14
N ASN A 749 1.85 8.99 14.46
CA ASN A 749 3.18 8.69 13.95
C ASN A 749 4.19 9.73 14.41
N ARG A 750 4.57 9.65 15.69
CA ARG A 750 5.40 10.65 16.37
C ARG A 750 6.57 10.00 17.11
N ASN A 751 7.38 9.23 16.37
CA ASN A 751 8.50 8.42 16.87
C ASN A 751 9.57 9.21 17.67
N ALA A 752 9.62 10.54 17.55
CA ALA A 752 10.58 11.41 18.22
C ALA A 752 10.00 12.18 19.42
N THR A 753 8.73 11.97 19.80
CA THR A 753 8.10 12.71 20.89
C THR A 753 7.49 11.80 21.96
N ASP A 754 7.46 12.31 23.18
CA ASP A 754 6.98 11.57 24.36
C ASP A 754 5.47 11.69 24.54
N TYR A 755 4.89 10.80 25.36
CA TYR A 755 3.49 10.85 25.82
C TYR A 755 2.48 10.63 24.69
N GLN A 756 2.62 9.50 24.00
CA GLN A 756 1.77 9.16 22.85
C GLN A 756 0.65 8.19 23.27
N GLY A 757 -0.57 8.50 22.82
CA GLY A 757 -1.82 7.79 23.08
C GLY A 757 -3.01 8.69 22.76
N LEU A 758 -4.24 8.21 22.91
CA LEU A 758 -5.41 9.10 22.86
C LEU A 758 -5.25 10.25 23.86
N PHE A 759 -4.84 9.89 25.08
CA PHE A 759 -4.38 10.80 26.12
C PHE A 759 -2.85 10.70 26.26
N GLY A 760 -2.16 11.84 26.29
CA GLY A 760 -0.72 11.85 26.52
C GLY A 760 -0.39 11.57 27.99
N ARG A 761 -0.96 12.37 28.91
CA ARG A 761 -0.75 12.32 30.35
C ARG A 761 -2.08 12.44 31.09
N ASN A 762 -2.42 11.43 31.89
CA ASN A 762 -3.66 11.38 32.67
C ASN A 762 -3.38 11.49 34.17
N VAL A 763 -4.10 12.37 34.87
CA VAL A 763 -4.27 12.41 36.34
C VAL A 763 -5.75 12.22 36.71
N GLY A 764 -6.65 12.47 35.76
CA GLY A 764 -8.09 12.31 35.88
C GLY A 764 -8.56 10.86 35.80
N THR A 765 -9.87 10.68 35.62
CA THR A 765 -10.51 9.35 35.52
C THR A 765 -10.87 9.03 34.07
N ILE A 766 -10.53 7.84 33.60
CA ILE A 766 -10.96 7.33 32.30
C ILE A 766 -11.69 6.00 32.52
N SER A 767 -12.90 5.84 31.98
CA SER A 767 -13.66 4.61 32.15
C SER A 767 -14.44 4.19 30.91
N ASN A 768 -14.79 2.90 30.83
CA ASN A 768 -15.76 2.35 29.87
C ASN A 768 -15.45 2.69 28.40
N LEU A 769 -14.17 2.70 28.01
CA LEU A 769 -13.73 3.18 26.70
C LEU A 769 -12.89 2.13 25.96
N GLY A 770 -13.29 1.79 24.73
CA GLY A 770 -12.47 1.01 23.81
C GLY A 770 -11.73 1.89 22.81
N VAL A 771 -10.41 1.75 22.68
CA VAL A 771 -9.63 2.39 21.59
C VAL A 771 -9.14 1.30 20.65
N THR A 772 -9.76 1.17 19.48
CA THR A 772 -9.64 -0.02 18.65
C THR A 772 -8.95 0.28 17.32
N ASN A 773 -8.34 -0.76 16.71
CA ASN A 773 -7.65 -0.65 15.43
C ASN A 773 -6.64 0.51 15.36
N VAL A 774 -5.88 0.72 16.45
CA VAL A 774 -4.92 1.82 16.53
C VAL A 774 -3.65 1.53 15.72
N ASN A 775 -2.98 2.57 15.26
CA ASN A 775 -1.61 2.51 14.77
C ASN A 775 -0.82 3.68 15.37
N ILE A 776 -0.08 3.42 16.45
CA ILE A 776 0.54 4.45 17.28
C ILE A 776 2.04 4.23 17.34
N THR A 777 2.81 5.27 17.05
CA THR A 777 4.28 5.30 17.16
C THR A 777 4.73 6.47 18.03
N GLY A 778 5.60 6.22 19.02
CA GLY A 778 6.10 7.24 19.96
C GLY A 778 7.51 6.97 20.52
N LEU A 779 8.06 7.92 21.29
CA LEU A 779 9.38 7.81 21.93
C LEU A 779 9.29 7.23 23.35
N TYR A 780 9.02 8.07 24.37
CA TYR A 780 8.84 7.66 25.77
C TYR A 780 7.38 7.73 26.21
N GLY A 781 6.86 6.68 26.86
CA GLY A 781 5.49 6.66 27.38
C GLY A 781 4.48 6.57 26.25
N THR A 782 4.48 5.44 25.55
CA THR A 782 3.62 5.20 24.39
C THR A 782 2.60 4.12 24.73
N GLY A 783 1.32 4.46 24.71
CA GLY A 783 0.22 3.54 24.97
C GLY A 783 -0.94 3.77 24.02
N GLY A 784 -1.82 2.77 23.89
CA GLY A 784 -3.01 2.90 23.05
C GLY A 784 -3.98 3.95 23.57
N LEU A 785 -4.27 3.87 24.87
CA LEU A 785 -5.20 4.78 25.55
C LEU A 785 -4.45 5.95 26.21
N VAL A 786 -3.41 5.66 27.00
CA VAL A 786 -2.66 6.68 27.73
C VAL A 786 -1.14 6.52 27.56
N GLY A 787 -0.43 7.60 27.28
CA GLY A 787 1.04 7.61 27.31
C GLY A 787 1.57 7.39 28.74
N ILE A 788 1.30 8.34 29.65
CA ILE A 788 1.63 8.25 31.08
C ILE A 788 0.39 8.44 31.95
N ASN A 789 0.15 7.51 32.86
CA ASN A 789 -0.99 7.51 33.76
C ASN A 789 -0.59 7.74 35.23
N TYR A 790 -1.30 8.65 35.87
CA TYR A 790 -1.28 8.95 37.31
C TYR A 790 -2.67 8.80 37.95
N GLY A 791 -3.72 8.57 37.14
CA GLY A 791 -5.11 8.51 37.58
C GLY A 791 -5.75 7.11 37.46
N PRO A 792 -7.03 6.96 37.84
CA PRO A 792 -7.78 5.71 37.66
C PRO A 792 -8.20 5.48 36.20
N ILE A 793 -8.03 4.24 35.74
CA ILE A 793 -8.53 3.70 34.47
C ILE A 793 -9.34 2.43 34.76
N SER A 794 -10.57 2.32 34.27
CA SER A 794 -11.40 1.12 34.49
C SER A 794 -12.31 0.74 33.32
N ASN A 795 -12.56 -0.55 33.10
CA ASN A 795 -13.46 -1.04 32.03
C ASN A 795 -13.04 -0.53 30.63
N SER A 796 -11.74 -0.42 30.39
CA SER A 796 -11.21 0.13 29.15
C SER A 796 -10.32 -0.87 28.44
N TYR A 797 -10.21 -0.73 27.13
CA TYR A 797 -9.38 -1.65 26.34
C TYR A 797 -8.78 -1.02 25.09
N CYS A 798 -7.74 -1.69 24.57
CA CYS A 798 -7.07 -1.29 23.35
C CYS A 798 -6.83 -2.48 22.39
N THR A 799 -6.99 -2.24 21.08
CA THR A 799 -6.60 -3.17 20.01
C THR A 799 -5.86 -2.44 18.88
N GLY A 800 -5.01 -3.13 18.14
CA GLY A 800 -4.23 -2.56 17.02
C GLY A 800 -2.72 -2.75 17.20
N SER A 801 -1.93 -1.81 16.69
CA SER A 801 -0.47 -1.84 16.71
C SER A 801 0.12 -0.62 17.42
N ILE A 802 1.04 -0.87 18.33
CA ILE A 802 1.74 0.17 19.10
C ILE A 802 3.23 -0.08 18.99
N THR A 803 3.96 0.94 18.52
CA THR A 803 5.41 0.92 18.39
C THR A 803 6.02 2.02 19.25
N GLY A 804 6.98 1.70 20.10
CA GLY A 804 7.65 2.70 20.91
C GLY A 804 9.07 2.31 21.29
N ASP A 805 9.88 3.30 21.66
CA ASP A 805 11.27 3.03 22.05
C ASP A 805 11.40 2.77 23.55
N MET A 806 10.73 3.56 24.39
CA MET A 806 10.83 3.47 25.85
C MET A 806 9.46 3.53 26.53
N ALA A 807 9.24 2.68 27.54
CA ALA A 807 7.99 2.59 28.30
C ALA A 807 6.76 2.48 27.37
N THR A 808 6.64 1.35 26.69
CA THR A 808 5.57 1.09 25.71
C THR A 808 4.64 0.00 26.20
N GLY A 809 3.34 0.28 26.23
CA GLY A 809 2.33 -0.68 26.67
C GLY A 809 1.15 -0.74 25.72
N GLY A 810 0.47 -1.88 25.67
CA GLY A 810 -0.69 -2.03 24.78
C GLY A 810 -1.87 -1.13 25.15
N LEU A 811 -2.06 -0.84 26.44
CA LEU A 811 -3.07 0.11 26.92
C LEU A 811 -2.42 1.40 27.44
N VAL A 812 -1.38 1.27 28.28
CA VAL A 812 -0.72 2.40 28.94
C VAL A 812 0.80 2.31 28.80
N GLY A 813 1.47 3.38 28.38
CA GLY A 813 2.94 3.39 28.30
C GLY A 813 3.62 3.24 29.67
N ALA A 814 3.33 4.17 30.59
CA ALA A 814 3.80 4.13 31.97
C ALA A 814 2.69 4.44 32.97
N ASN A 815 2.66 3.71 34.10
CA ASN A 815 1.67 3.83 35.16
C ASN A 815 2.39 4.13 36.48
N PHE A 816 2.08 5.28 37.09
CA PHE A 816 2.85 5.85 38.20
C PHE A 816 1.98 6.32 39.37
N THR A 817 2.60 6.41 40.55
CA THR A 817 2.12 7.20 41.72
C THR A 817 0.63 7.00 42.04
N THR A 818 0.28 5.90 42.71
CA THR A 818 -1.10 5.57 43.12
C THR A 818 -2.14 5.39 41.99
N ALA A 819 -1.73 5.50 40.73
CA ALA A 819 -2.59 5.19 39.59
C ALA A 819 -3.14 3.77 39.66
N THR A 820 -4.36 3.59 39.19
CA THR A 820 -5.02 2.28 39.14
C THR A 820 -5.47 1.95 37.73
N ILE A 821 -5.24 0.71 37.29
CA ILE A 821 -5.80 0.15 36.07
C ILE A 821 -6.60 -1.07 36.49
N ARG A 822 -7.92 -1.04 36.29
CA ARG A 822 -8.83 -2.09 36.76
C ARG A 822 -9.74 -2.61 35.66
N LYS A 823 -10.11 -3.90 35.71
CA LYS A 823 -11.14 -4.47 34.80
C LYS A 823 -10.89 -4.08 33.35
N SER A 824 -9.64 -4.12 32.89
CA SER A 824 -9.22 -3.54 31.60
C SER A 824 -8.29 -4.49 30.87
N TYR A 825 -8.24 -4.39 29.54
CA TYR A 825 -7.42 -5.32 28.76
C TYR A 825 -6.75 -4.71 27.53
N SER A 826 -5.81 -5.45 26.96
CA SER A 826 -5.18 -5.08 25.69
C SER A 826 -5.02 -6.30 24.78
N ASN A 827 -5.50 -6.16 23.55
CA ASN A 827 -5.19 -7.06 22.43
C ASN A 827 -4.26 -6.38 21.41
N ALA A 828 -3.63 -5.27 21.77
CA ALA A 828 -2.74 -4.55 20.86
C ALA A 828 -1.37 -5.24 20.78
N SER A 829 -0.81 -5.37 19.58
CA SER A 829 0.56 -5.80 19.38
C SER A 829 1.52 -4.67 19.75
N VAL A 830 2.51 -4.96 20.59
CA VAL A 830 3.50 -3.99 21.08
C VAL A 830 4.87 -4.31 20.50
N THR A 831 5.50 -3.34 19.84
CA THR A 831 6.84 -3.49 19.26
C THR A 831 7.80 -2.41 19.77
N GLY A 832 9.02 -2.79 20.14
CA GLY A 832 10.05 -1.82 20.52
C GLY A 832 11.49 -2.34 20.42
N ALA A 833 12.45 -1.41 20.36
CA ALA A 833 13.87 -1.72 20.19
C ALA A 833 14.69 -1.78 21.50
N SER A 834 14.73 -0.73 22.33
CA SER A 834 15.70 -0.64 23.44
C SER A 834 15.14 -0.66 24.88
N GLY A 835 13.93 -0.17 25.15
CA GLY A 835 13.35 0.06 26.48
C GLY A 835 12.44 -1.04 27.07
N ASP A 836 11.47 -0.61 27.88
CA ASP A 836 10.55 -1.47 28.66
C ASP A 836 9.18 -1.64 27.98
N TYR A 837 8.77 -2.90 27.74
CA TYR A 837 7.60 -3.23 26.92
C TYR A 837 6.64 -4.21 27.60
N GLY A 838 5.36 -3.90 27.66
CA GLY A 838 4.35 -4.83 28.19
C GLY A 838 3.12 -4.92 27.33
N GLY A 839 2.49 -6.10 27.26
CA GLY A 839 1.25 -6.26 26.49
C GLY A 839 0.10 -5.37 27.01
N LEU A 840 0.11 -5.00 28.29
CA LEU A 840 -0.79 -4.01 28.87
C LEU A 840 -0.05 -2.71 29.24
N VAL A 841 1.05 -2.80 30.01
CA VAL A 841 1.77 -1.65 30.56
C VAL A 841 3.28 -1.76 30.35
N GLY A 842 3.94 -0.73 29.81
CA GLY A 842 5.41 -0.71 29.70
C GLY A 842 6.12 -0.65 31.05
N GLN A 843 5.89 0.43 31.81
CA GLN A 843 6.44 0.63 33.16
C GLN A 843 5.34 0.75 34.21
N HIS A 844 5.44 0.00 35.32
CA HIS A 844 4.51 0.05 36.45
C HIS A 844 5.25 0.37 37.75
N ARG A 845 5.11 1.58 38.29
CA ARG A 845 5.98 2.08 39.37
C ARG A 845 5.25 2.87 40.47
N ASP A 846 5.97 3.09 41.56
CA ASP A 846 5.67 4.06 42.62
C ASP A 846 4.31 3.84 43.31
N GLY A 847 4.01 2.59 43.66
CA GLY A 847 2.81 2.25 44.44
C GLY A 847 1.53 2.13 43.61
N ALA A 848 1.64 2.08 42.29
CA ALA A 848 0.49 1.91 41.40
C ALA A 848 -0.09 0.48 41.45
N LEU A 849 -1.35 0.35 41.02
CA LEU A 849 -2.11 -0.92 41.04
C LEU A 849 -2.59 -1.32 39.63
N ILE A 850 -2.36 -2.59 39.28
CA ILE A 850 -3.06 -3.29 38.19
C ILE A 850 -3.91 -4.38 38.82
N ALA A 851 -5.21 -4.40 38.55
CA ALA A 851 -6.13 -5.37 39.15
C ALA A 851 -7.18 -5.83 38.14
N ASP A 852 -7.43 -7.14 38.08
CA ASP A 852 -8.49 -7.68 37.23
C ASP A 852 -8.28 -7.33 35.75
N CYS A 853 -7.05 -7.50 35.24
CA CYS A 853 -6.65 -7.06 33.90
C CYS A 853 -6.01 -8.18 33.08
N TYR A 854 -6.03 -8.07 31.76
CA TYR A 854 -5.34 -9.04 30.91
C TYR A 854 -4.74 -8.50 29.62
N SER A 855 -3.79 -9.25 29.04
CA SER A 855 -3.25 -8.98 27.71
C SER A 855 -3.16 -10.22 26.83
N THR A 856 -3.60 -10.08 25.57
CA THR A 856 -3.53 -11.13 24.54
C THR A 856 -2.64 -10.74 23.36
N GLY A 857 -2.32 -9.45 23.23
CA GLY A 857 -1.48 -8.94 22.14
C GLY A 857 -0.03 -9.39 22.25
N ASN A 858 0.61 -9.63 21.11
CA ASN A 858 2.02 -10.05 21.05
C ASN A 858 2.95 -8.89 21.46
N VAL A 859 4.02 -9.21 22.18
CA VAL A 859 5.09 -8.27 22.57
C VAL A 859 6.36 -8.65 21.83
N THR A 860 6.81 -7.80 20.92
CA THR A 860 7.97 -8.03 20.06
C THR A 860 9.08 -7.05 20.36
N ARG A 861 10.24 -7.58 20.73
CA ARG A 861 11.47 -6.80 20.82
C ARG A 861 12.24 -6.92 19.50
N SER A 862 12.44 -5.80 18.80
CA SER A 862 13.09 -5.75 17.48
C SER A 862 14.60 -5.53 17.53
N GLY A 863 15.18 -5.13 18.67
CA GLY A 863 16.62 -4.82 18.79
C GLY A 863 17.15 -4.67 20.22
N GLY A 864 18.35 -4.08 20.37
CA GLY A 864 18.89 -3.53 21.64
C GLY A 864 19.27 -4.53 22.76
N GLY A 865 19.96 -4.03 23.80
CA GLY A 865 20.46 -4.84 24.93
C GLY A 865 19.62 -4.84 26.21
N GLY A 866 18.45 -4.20 26.22
CA GLY A 866 17.53 -4.21 27.36
C GLY A 866 16.89 -5.58 27.61
N THR A 867 16.39 -5.83 28.83
CA THR A 867 15.79 -7.14 29.20
C THR A 867 14.37 -7.04 29.74
N SER A 868 13.80 -5.83 29.80
CA SER A 868 12.54 -5.51 30.48
C SER A 868 11.32 -5.56 29.56
N PHE A 869 11.02 -6.72 28.97
CA PHE A 869 9.81 -6.89 28.16
C PHE A 869 9.04 -8.13 28.60
N GLY A 870 7.73 -8.02 28.82
CA GLY A 870 6.92 -9.08 29.41
C GLY A 870 5.49 -9.13 28.85
N GLY A 871 4.82 -10.27 29.03
CA GLY A 871 3.50 -10.49 28.45
C GLY A 871 2.43 -9.49 28.91
N LEU A 872 2.41 -9.11 30.18
CA LEU A 872 1.51 -8.09 30.74
C LEU A 872 2.24 -6.77 31.01
N VAL A 873 3.37 -6.84 31.72
CA VAL A 873 4.14 -5.66 32.18
C VAL A 873 5.60 -5.77 31.78
N GLY A 874 6.19 -4.68 31.25
CA GLY A 874 7.62 -4.65 30.92
C GLY A 874 8.50 -4.66 32.17
N ILE A 875 8.31 -3.67 33.04
CA ILE A 875 9.03 -3.57 34.32
C ILE A 875 8.12 -3.10 35.46
N ILE A 876 8.32 -3.67 36.64
CA ILE A 876 7.65 -3.28 37.89
C ILE A 876 8.66 -2.88 38.97
N THR A 877 8.36 -1.81 39.74
CA THR A 877 9.20 -1.35 40.86
C THR A 877 8.52 -1.42 42.23
N SER A 878 9.28 -1.13 43.30
CA SER A 878 8.85 -1.13 44.72
C SER A 878 7.45 -0.54 44.93
N THR A 879 6.73 -1.13 45.90
CA THR A 879 5.36 -0.79 46.37
C THR A 879 4.23 -0.99 45.38
N SER A 880 4.51 -1.23 44.10
CA SER A 880 3.48 -1.47 43.08
C SER A 880 2.89 -2.88 43.20
N THR A 881 1.62 -3.02 42.82
CA THR A 881 0.85 -4.26 42.96
C THR A 881 0.26 -4.71 41.63
N ILE A 882 0.27 -6.02 41.39
CA ILE A 882 -0.51 -6.68 40.32
C ILE A 882 -1.37 -7.77 40.97
N THR A 883 -2.68 -7.75 40.74
CA THR A 883 -3.60 -8.74 41.29
C THR A 883 -4.60 -9.25 40.25
N ASN A 884 -4.98 -10.53 40.35
CA ASN A 884 -6.00 -11.18 39.51
C ASN A 884 -5.85 -10.88 38.02
N SER A 885 -4.62 -10.95 37.50
CA SER A 885 -4.32 -10.54 36.13
C SER A 885 -3.57 -11.60 35.35
N TYR A 886 -3.70 -11.59 34.03
CA TYR A 886 -3.03 -12.61 33.21
C TYR A 886 -2.58 -12.16 31.81
N SER A 887 -1.68 -12.93 31.21
CA SER A 887 -1.22 -12.72 29.83
C SER A 887 -1.20 -14.02 29.01
N THR A 888 -1.49 -13.91 27.71
CA THR A 888 -1.45 -15.03 26.75
C THR A 888 -0.66 -14.71 25.48
N GLY A 889 -0.41 -13.43 25.19
CA GLY A 889 0.30 -12.99 23.99
C GLY A 889 1.73 -13.50 23.90
N ARG A 890 2.21 -13.74 22.67
CA ARG A 890 3.58 -14.22 22.43
C ARG A 890 4.59 -13.16 22.83
N VAL A 891 5.66 -13.56 23.53
CA VAL A 891 6.79 -12.69 23.82
C VAL A 891 7.97 -13.08 22.94
N ILE A 892 8.35 -12.19 22.03
CA ILE A 892 9.26 -12.47 20.91
C ILE A 892 10.49 -11.57 20.98
N TYR A 893 11.67 -12.14 20.72
CA TYR A 893 12.90 -11.40 20.47
C TYR A 893 13.37 -11.62 19.03
N ALA A 894 13.15 -10.62 18.16
CA ALA A 894 13.26 -10.78 16.71
C ALA A 894 14.68 -11.05 16.19
N ILE A 895 15.71 -10.65 16.95
CA ILE A 895 17.12 -10.75 16.53
C ILE A 895 17.90 -11.84 17.30
N GLY A 896 17.22 -12.76 17.98
CA GLY A 896 17.88 -13.79 18.77
C GLY A 896 16.96 -14.92 19.22
N VAL A 897 17.39 -15.63 20.26
CA VAL A 897 16.59 -16.67 20.90
C VAL A 897 15.55 -16.02 21.78
N ASN A 898 14.29 -16.43 21.65
CA ASN A 898 13.22 -15.94 22.52
C ASN A 898 13.58 -16.22 23.99
N PRO A 899 13.40 -15.24 24.90
CA PRO A 899 13.56 -15.53 26.32
C PRO A 899 12.49 -16.52 26.76
N THR A 900 12.72 -17.19 27.89
CA THR A 900 11.74 -18.10 28.50
C THR A 900 11.29 -17.62 29.88
N SER A 901 11.60 -16.37 30.24
CA SER A 901 11.43 -15.82 31.59
C SER A 901 10.59 -14.54 31.65
N LYS A 902 9.69 -14.37 30.69
CA LYS A 902 8.96 -13.11 30.45
C LYS A 902 7.44 -13.28 30.40
N GLY A 903 6.91 -14.38 30.96
CA GLY A 903 5.49 -14.78 30.85
C GLY A 903 4.49 -13.68 31.19
N LEU A 904 4.58 -13.11 32.39
CA LEU A 904 3.72 -12.01 32.85
C LEU A 904 4.48 -10.68 32.94
N VAL A 905 5.67 -10.69 33.54
CA VAL A 905 6.49 -9.51 33.81
C VAL A 905 7.89 -9.70 33.27
N GLY A 906 8.41 -8.67 32.58
CA GLY A 906 9.74 -8.68 32.00
C GLY A 906 10.86 -8.55 33.02
N ALA A 907 10.75 -7.60 33.94
CA ALA A 907 11.72 -7.35 35.00
C ALA A 907 11.06 -6.84 36.29
N VAL A 908 11.65 -7.18 37.43
CA VAL A 908 11.26 -6.71 38.76
C VAL A 908 12.43 -5.96 39.39
N MET A 909 12.17 -4.75 39.89
CA MET A 909 13.11 -4.02 40.75
C MET A 909 12.49 -3.82 42.13
N ASN A 910 13.25 -4.08 43.19
CA ASN A 910 12.79 -4.05 44.59
C ASN A 910 11.69 -5.10 44.90
N VAL A 911 10.83 -4.87 45.92
CA VAL A 911 9.86 -5.84 46.46
C VAL A 911 8.40 -5.42 46.12
N PRO A 912 7.87 -5.70 44.91
CA PRO A 912 6.46 -5.51 44.57
C PRO A 912 5.56 -6.61 45.14
N THR A 913 4.23 -6.42 45.08
CA THR A 913 3.25 -7.42 45.51
C THR A 913 2.55 -8.05 44.30
N PHE A 914 2.47 -9.38 44.29
CA PHE A 914 1.70 -10.14 43.31
C PHE A 914 0.68 -11.01 44.03
N THR A 915 -0.54 -11.09 43.51
CA THR A 915 -1.60 -11.94 44.07
C THR A 915 -2.43 -12.54 42.93
N ASN A 916 -2.53 -13.86 42.86
CA ASN A 916 -3.40 -14.59 41.92
C ASN A 916 -3.21 -14.22 40.44
N ASN A 917 -1.96 -14.11 39.97
CA ASN A 917 -1.67 -13.76 38.58
C ASN A 917 -1.16 -14.96 37.78
N PHE A 918 -1.52 -15.01 36.49
CA PHE A 918 -1.24 -16.15 35.63
C PHE A 918 -0.64 -15.76 34.28
N TRP A 919 0.08 -16.68 33.64
CA TRP A 919 0.35 -16.57 32.20
C TRP A 919 0.18 -17.93 31.55
N ASP A 920 -0.18 -17.91 30.27
CA ASP A 920 -0.25 -19.14 29.47
C ASP A 920 1.16 -19.57 29.03
N THR A 921 1.62 -20.73 29.50
CA THR A 921 2.97 -21.24 29.21
C THR A 921 3.17 -21.72 27.77
N GLU A 922 2.08 -22.01 27.07
CA GLU A 922 2.10 -22.58 25.71
C GLU A 922 1.98 -21.46 24.67
N THR A 923 0.98 -20.58 24.80
CA THR A 923 0.79 -19.49 23.81
C THR A 923 1.80 -18.36 23.94
N SER A 924 2.25 -18.04 25.17
CA SER A 924 3.21 -16.95 25.36
C SER A 924 4.63 -17.29 24.92
N LEU A 925 4.94 -18.59 24.75
CA LEU A 925 6.28 -19.15 24.57
C LEU A 925 7.21 -18.95 25.78
N GLN A 926 6.67 -18.79 26.99
CA GLN A 926 7.42 -18.52 28.22
C GLN A 926 7.23 -19.62 29.27
N THR A 927 8.33 -20.11 29.85
CA THR A 927 8.30 -21.13 30.90
C THR A 927 8.32 -20.55 32.31
N THR A 928 8.82 -19.33 32.47
CA THR A 928 8.91 -18.60 33.74
C THR A 928 8.59 -17.11 33.54
N THR A 929 8.51 -16.34 34.62
CA THR A 929 8.33 -14.89 34.63
C THR A 929 9.17 -14.25 35.73
N ALA A 930 9.47 -12.96 35.61
CA ALA A 930 9.97 -12.20 36.75
C ALA A 930 8.85 -12.04 37.81
N GLY A 931 9.22 -12.08 39.10
CA GLY A 931 8.27 -11.95 40.22
C GLY A 931 7.58 -13.25 40.64
N THR A 932 6.46 -13.14 41.34
CA THR A 932 5.69 -14.30 41.87
C THR A 932 4.32 -14.37 41.21
N ALA A 933 4.26 -14.97 40.03
CA ALA A 933 3.02 -15.38 39.35
C ALA A 933 3.10 -16.88 39.02
N THR A 934 1.99 -17.49 38.61
CA THR A 934 1.93 -18.93 38.31
C THR A 934 1.70 -19.19 36.82
N GLY A 935 2.57 -19.99 36.20
CA GLY A 935 2.37 -20.43 34.81
C GLY A 935 1.32 -21.51 34.74
N LYS A 936 0.45 -21.43 33.73
CA LYS A 936 -0.63 -22.37 33.48
C LYS A 936 -0.62 -22.79 32.02
N THR A 937 -0.92 -24.05 31.74
CA THR A 937 -1.12 -24.53 30.36
C THR A 937 -2.34 -23.86 29.74
N THR A 938 -2.49 -23.89 28.41
CA THR A 938 -3.69 -23.38 27.74
C THR A 938 -4.95 -24.07 28.23
N ALA A 939 -4.88 -25.38 28.46
CA ALA A 939 -5.99 -26.14 29.02
C ALA A 939 -6.40 -25.65 30.42
N GLU A 940 -5.43 -25.41 31.31
CA GLU A 940 -5.73 -24.86 32.64
C GLU A 940 -6.24 -23.42 32.57
N MET A 941 -5.69 -22.58 31.68
CA MET A 941 -6.11 -21.20 31.47
C MET A 941 -7.52 -21.08 30.87
N LYS A 942 -8.01 -22.13 30.20
CA LYS A 942 -9.39 -22.24 29.70
C LYS A 942 -10.30 -23.06 30.63
N THR A 943 -9.87 -23.29 31.88
CA THR A 943 -10.66 -24.02 32.89
C THR A 943 -11.12 -23.08 34.00
N ASN A 944 -12.44 -22.91 34.16
CA ASN A 944 -13.03 -21.95 35.11
C ASN A 944 -12.55 -22.17 36.57
N THR A 945 -12.45 -23.43 37.00
CA THR A 945 -12.00 -23.80 38.35
C THR A 945 -10.58 -23.31 38.66
N THR A 946 -9.71 -23.11 37.65
CA THR A 946 -8.36 -22.56 37.83
C THR A 946 -8.40 -21.17 38.46
N PHE A 947 -9.34 -20.33 38.05
CA PHE A 947 -9.45 -18.94 38.51
C PHE A 947 -10.26 -18.83 39.80
N LEU A 948 -11.38 -19.56 39.90
CA LEU A 948 -12.21 -19.58 41.11
C LEU A 948 -11.43 -20.12 42.33
N SER A 949 -10.61 -21.15 42.16
CA SER A 949 -9.77 -21.68 43.24
C SER A 949 -8.65 -20.73 43.67
N ALA A 950 -8.25 -19.81 42.78
CA ALA A 950 -7.34 -18.71 43.10
C ALA A 950 -8.06 -17.51 43.73
N GLY A 951 -9.38 -17.59 43.93
CA GLY A 951 -10.18 -16.52 44.53
C GLY A 951 -10.53 -15.39 43.58
N TRP A 952 -10.56 -15.64 42.27
CA TRP A 952 -11.11 -14.66 41.31
C TRP A 952 -12.62 -14.57 41.48
N ASP A 953 -13.13 -13.34 41.38
CA ASP A 953 -14.53 -13.00 41.56
C ASP A 953 -15.32 -13.31 40.27
N ASP A 954 -16.29 -14.21 40.35
CA ASP A 954 -17.16 -14.62 39.24
C ASP A 954 -18.20 -13.56 38.86
N THR A 955 -18.31 -12.47 39.63
CA THR A 955 -19.03 -11.26 39.23
C THR A 955 -18.17 -10.30 38.41
N ILE A 956 -16.85 -10.55 38.32
CA ILE A 956 -15.91 -9.76 37.50
C ILE A 956 -15.49 -10.56 36.27
N TRP A 957 -15.34 -11.87 36.39
CA TRP A 957 -14.79 -12.75 35.35
C TRP A 957 -15.80 -13.81 34.91
N ASN A 958 -15.97 -13.93 33.59
CA ASN A 958 -16.72 -14.97 32.92
C ASN A 958 -15.81 -15.86 32.06
N MET A 959 -16.33 -17.00 31.60
CA MET A 959 -15.62 -17.92 30.70
C MET A 959 -16.60 -18.68 29.80
N GLY A 960 -16.26 -18.87 28.52
CA GLY A 960 -17.06 -19.62 27.56
C GLY A 960 -16.51 -19.57 26.12
N ASP A 961 -16.86 -20.57 25.29
CA ASP A 961 -16.22 -20.90 24.00
C ASP A 961 -16.49 -19.90 22.84
N GLY A 962 -16.82 -18.64 23.11
CA GLY A 962 -17.16 -17.65 22.09
C GLY A 962 -16.52 -16.27 22.27
N ILE A 963 -15.93 -15.98 23.43
CA ILE A 963 -15.35 -14.67 23.75
C ILE A 963 -13.94 -14.89 24.25
N ASN A 964 -13.01 -14.04 23.80
CA ASN A 964 -11.61 -14.08 24.21
C ASN A 964 -10.99 -15.48 24.07
N ASP A 965 -11.36 -16.21 23.00
CA ASP A 965 -10.89 -17.57 22.70
C ASP A 965 -11.07 -18.58 23.86
N GLY A 966 -12.09 -18.41 24.70
CA GLY A 966 -12.36 -19.30 25.84
C GLY A 966 -11.46 -19.07 27.06
N TYR A 967 -10.55 -18.08 27.03
CA TYR A 967 -9.89 -17.58 28.24
C TYR A 967 -10.87 -16.73 29.07
N PRO A 968 -10.58 -16.46 30.36
CA PRO A 968 -11.43 -15.59 31.16
C PRO A 968 -11.57 -14.22 30.52
N TYR A 969 -12.80 -13.73 30.43
CA TYR A 969 -13.08 -12.38 29.96
C TYR A 969 -13.87 -11.63 31.03
N LEU A 970 -13.80 -10.31 30.99
CA LEU A 970 -14.44 -9.46 31.99
C LEU A 970 -15.95 -9.46 31.78
N ASP A 971 -16.71 -9.40 32.86
CA ASP A 971 -18.17 -9.56 32.82
C ASP A 971 -18.86 -8.55 31.88
N TRP A 972 -18.37 -7.31 31.86
CA TRP A 972 -18.85 -6.26 30.95
C TRP A 972 -18.63 -6.56 29.46
N GLN A 973 -17.86 -7.60 29.10
CA GLN A 973 -17.67 -8.05 27.72
C GLN A 973 -18.70 -9.13 27.30
N ASN A 974 -19.58 -9.59 28.19
CA ASN A 974 -20.57 -10.64 27.91
C ASN A 974 -21.77 -10.11 27.09
N PRO A 975 -21.97 -10.53 25.83
CA PRO A 975 -23.07 -10.09 24.98
C PRO A 975 -24.39 -10.84 25.24
N THR A 976 -24.40 -11.91 26.04
CA THR A 976 -25.58 -12.79 26.27
C THR A 976 -26.12 -12.79 27.70
N GLY A 977 -25.67 -11.88 28.56
CA GLY A 977 -26.28 -11.70 29.86
C GLY A 977 -27.74 -11.31 29.69
N THR A 978 -28.67 -12.12 30.21
CA THR A 978 -30.11 -11.81 30.24
C THR A 978 -30.32 -10.36 30.67
N PRO A 979 -31.02 -9.51 29.88
CA PRO A 979 -31.35 -8.18 30.35
C PRO A 979 -32.48 -8.38 31.39
N LEU A 980 -32.51 -7.81 32.62
CA LEU A 980 -32.06 -6.50 33.13
C LEU A 980 -31.96 -6.50 34.70
N PRO A 981 -31.79 -5.36 35.42
CA PRO A 981 -32.87 -4.37 35.53
C PRO A 981 -32.39 -2.97 35.14
N VAL A 982 -33.15 -2.29 34.27
CA VAL A 982 -33.36 -0.88 34.53
C VAL A 982 -33.99 -0.82 35.91
N GLU A 983 -33.21 -0.39 36.90
CA GLU A 983 -33.71 -0.31 38.26
C GLU A 983 -34.49 0.98 38.41
N LEU A 984 -35.81 0.94 38.22
CA LEU A 984 -36.68 2.08 38.49
C LEU A 984 -36.57 2.50 39.96
N SER A 985 -35.84 3.58 40.21
CA SER A 985 -35.69 4.19 41.54
C SER A 985 -36.94 4.99 41.92
N SER A 986 -37.71 5.46 40.93
CA SER A 986 -39.04 6.03 41.15
C SER A 986 -39.89 5.95 39.88
N PHE A 987 -41.21 5.82 40.04
CA PHE A 987 -42.20 6.07 39.00
C PHE A 987 -43.40 6.74 39.64
N SER A 988 -43.76 7.93 39.16
CA SER A 988 -44.78 8.78 39.74
C SER A 988 -45.60 9.47 38.66
N ALA A 989 -46.80 9.89 39.03
CA ALA A 989 -47.70 10.62 38.16
C ALA A 989 -48.34 11.76 38.94
N SER A 990 -48.43 12.93 38.32
CA SER A 990 -49.10 14.09 38.87
C SER A 990 -50.07 14.69 37.85
N VAL A 991 -51.19 15.24 38.35
CA VAL A 991 -52.14 15.97 37.52
C VAL A 991 -51.67 17.41 37.40
N VAL A 992 -51.48 17.89 36.17
CA VAL A 992 -51.09 19.27 35.87
C VAL A 992 -52.13 19.86 34.91
N GLY A 993 -53.14 20.55 35.44
CA GLY A 993 -54.26 21.04 34.64
C GLY A 993 -55.08 19.89 34.03
N PRO A 994 -55.30 19.84 32.69
CA PRO A 994 -56.00 18.74 32.02
C PRO A 994 -55.08 17.58 31.59
N THR A 995 -53.82 17.52 32.06
CA THR A 995 -52.86 16.48 31.68
C THR A 995 -52.41 15.66 32.88
N VAL A 996 -51.95 14.43 32.61
CA VAL A 996 -51.18 13.64 33.59
C VAL A 996 -49.72 13.68 33.18
N LYS A 997 -48.86 14.23 34.06
CA LYS A 997 -47.41 14.20 33.89
C LYS A 997 -46.84 12.99 34.64
N LEU A 998 -46.27 12.07 33.89
CA LEU A 998 -45.53 10.93 34.39
C LEU A 998 -44.06 11.32 34.54
N ASN A 999 -43.43 10.97 35.66
CA ASN A 999 -41.99 11.12 35.87
C ASN A 999 -41.43 9.83 36.47
N TRP A 1000 -40.31 9.36 35.95
CA TRP A 1000 -39.59 8.23 36.51
C TRP A 1000 -38.09 8.48 36.54
N ASN A 1001 -37.45 7.82 37.49
CA ASN A 1001 -36.01 7.77 37.58
C ASN A 1001 -35.57 6.31 37.54
N THR A 1002 -34.44 6.07 36.89
CA THR A 1002 -33.73 4.80 36.87
C THR A 1002 -32.45 4.96 37.69
N ALA A 1003 -32.09 4.02 38.55
CA ALA A 1003 -30.80 4.00 39.25
C ALA A 1003 -29.69 3.47 38.34
N THR A 1004 -30.04 2.45 37.56
CA THR A 1004 -29.23 1.85 36.49
C THR A 1004 -30.11 1.56 35.29
N GLU A 1005 -29.50 1.48 34.12
CA GLU A 1005 -30.08 1.03 32.85
C GLU A 1005 -29.08 0.11 32.19
N ILE A 1006 -29.56 -0.99 31.63
CA ILE A 1006 -28.74 -1.89 30.83
C ILE A 1006 -29.56 -2.13 29.57
N ASN A 1007 -28.96 -2.03 28.39
CA ASN A 1007 -29.57 -2.31 27.11
C ASN A 1007 -30.91 -1.61 26.82
N ASN A 1008 -31.26 -0.53 27.54
CA ASN A 1008 -32.58 0.09 27.52
C ASN A 1008 -32.80 0.87 26.22
N TYR A 1009 -33.57 0.29 25.29
CA TYR A 1009 -34.03 0.95 24.08
C TYR A 1009 -35.02 2.07 24.40
N GLY A 1010 -35.87 1.86 25.41
CA GLY A 1010 -36.73 2.91 25.94
C GLY A 1010 -38.02 2.41 26.56
N PHE A 1011 -38.85 3.36 26.95
CA PHE A 1011 -40.06 3.12 27.73
C PHE A 1011 -41.28 3.33 26.86
N GLU A 1012 -42.02 2.26 26.60
CA GLU A 1012 -43.38 2.32 26.09
C GLU A 1012 -44.34 2.65 27.24
N ILE A 1013 -44.98 3.81 27.16
CA ILE A 1013 -45.91 4.29 28.18
C ILE A 1013 -47.28 3.72 27.85
N GLU A 1014 -47.82 2.94 28.77
CA GLU A 1014 -49.14 2.35 28.66
C GLU A 1014 -50.10 2.93 29.70
N ARG A 1015 -51.34 3.17 29.28
CA ARG A 1015 -52.44 3.68 30.09
C ARG A 1015 -53.60 2.71 30.12
N TYR A 1016 -54.29 2.63 31.25
CA TYR A 1016 -55.51 1.87 31.44
C TYR A 1016 -56.61 2.76 32.04
N ALA A 1017 -57.71 2.97 31.32
CA ALA A 1017 -58.85 3.73 31.83
C ALA A 1017 -59.78 2.83 32.65
N LEU A 1018 -59.84 3.04 33.97
CA LEU A 1018 -60.64 2.22 34.90
C LEU A 1018 -62.16 2.41 34.72
N SER A 1019 -62.56 3.48 34.03
CA SER A 1019 -63.96 3.90 33.82
C SER A 1019 -64.49 3.68 32.40
N ALA A 1020 -63.68 3.14 31.49
CA ALA A 1020 -64.07 2.91 30.09
C ALA A 1020 -64.86 1.60 29.89
N GLU A 1021 -65.76 1.58 28.90
CA GLU A 1021 -66.55 0.39 28.51
C GLU A 1021 -65.67 -0.77 27.99
N ARG A 1022 -64.43 -0.46 27.54
CA ARG A 1022 -63.44 -1.44 27.08
C ARG A 1022 -62.19 -1.39 27.96
N LYS A 1023 -61.90 -2.52 28.59
CA LYS A 1023 -60.86 -2.69 29.61
C LYS A 1023 -59.57 -3.28 29.01
N ALA A 1024 -58.68 -2.43 28.48
CA ALA A 1024 -57.38 -2.83 27.94
C ALA A 1024 -56.30 -1.76 28.17
N TRP A 1025 -55.03 -2.17 28.24
CA TRP A 1025 -53.89 -1.27 28.23
C TRP A 1025 -53.70 -0.68 26.82
N GLU A 1026 -53.54 0.63 26.74
CA GLU A 1026 -53.33 1.40 25.52
C GLU A 1026 -51.93 2.00 25.54
N LYS A 1027 -51.14 1.78 24.49
CA LYS A 1027 -49.89 2.51 24.26
C LYS A 1027 -50.22 3.96 23.95
N ILE A 1028 -49.75 4.88 24.78
CA ILE A 1028 -49.98 6.32 24.60
C ILE A 1028 -48.73 7.08 24.16
N GLY A 1029 -47.54 6.51 24.40
CA GLY A 1029 -46.29 7.13 23.98
C GLY A 1029 -45.08 6.20 24.08
N PHE A 1030 -43.95 6.71 23.61
CA PHE A 1030 -42.65 6.10 23.79
C PHE A 1030 -41.65 7.20 24.18
N VAL A 1031 -40.74 6.89 25.10
CA VAL A 1031 -39.62 7.76 25.47
C VAL A 1031 -38.36 6.95 25.34
N ASP A 1032 -37.43 7.40 24.49
CA ASP A 1032 -36.17 6.71 24.24
C ASP A 1032 -35.38 6.53 25.55
N GLY A 1033 -34.82 5.34 25.71
CA GLY A 1033 -33.96 4.98 26.84
C GLY A 1033 -32.54 5.47 26.63
N ASN A 1034 -31.71 5.40 27.67
CA ASN A 1034 -30.29 5.77 27.55
C ASN A 1034 -29.38 4.55 27.27
N GLY A 1035 -29.93 3.42 26.79
CA GLY A 1035 -29.14 2.22 26.54
C GLY A 1035 -28.56 1.65 27.83
N ASN A 1036 -27.24 1.75 28.00
CA ASN A 1036 -26.56 1.39 29.23
C ASN A 1036 -26.32 2.66 30.06
N SER A 1037 -26.64 2.63 31.35
CA SER A 1037 -26.24 3.70 32.25
C SER A 1037 -26.16 3.23 33.70
N ASN A 1038 -25.09 3.60 34.40
CA ASN A 1038 -24.95 3.34 35.84
C ASN A 1038 -25.18 4.61 36.69
N SER A 1039 -25.79 5.63 36.10
CA SER A 1039 -26.10 6.92 36.73
C SER A 1039 -27.59 7.19 36.66
N THR A 1040 -28.13 7.94 37.62
CA THR A 1040 -29.57 8.18 37.68
C THR A 1040 -30.05 8.93 36.44
N LYS A 1041 -30.98 8.34 35.67
CA LYS A 1041 -31.64 9.03 34.55
C LYS A 1041 -33.04 9.42 34.95
N SER A 1042 -33.42 10.64 34.56
CA SER A 1042 -34.74 11.20 34.80
C SER A 1042 -35.50 11.33 33.49
N TYR A 1043 -36.71 10.83 33.48
CA TYR A 1043 -37.60 10.87 32.32
C TYR A 1043 -38.93 11.48 32.70
N SER A 1044 -39.60 12.06 31.70
CA SER A 1044 -40.97 12.51 31.86
C SER A 1044 -41.78 12.31 30.59
N TYR A 1045 -43.07 12.08 30.75
CA TYR A 1045 -44.03 11.98 29.66
C TYR A 1045 -45.34 12.67 30.05
N GLU A 1046 -45.93 13.42 29.13
CA GLU A 1046 -47.21 14.11 29.35
C GLU A 1046 -48.34 13.46 28.57
N ASP A 1047 -49.29 12.84 29.28
CA ASP A 1047 -50.54 12.38 28.70
C ASP A 1047 -51.54 13.54 28.62
N LYS A 1048 -51.75 14.04 27.40
CA LYS A 1048 -52.64 15.16 27.10
C LYS A 1048 -54.08 14.73 26.75
N ASN A 1049 -54.31 13.43 26.56
CA ASN A 1049 -55.57 12.88 26.05
C ASN A 1049 -56.38 12.20 27.17
N VAL A 1050 -56.49 12.85 28.33
CA VAL A 1050 -57.19 12.34 29.52
C VAL A 1050 -58.42 13.18 29.83
N THR A 1051 -59.53 12.50 30.11
CA THR A 1051 -60.80 13.11 30.54
C THR A 1051 -61.10 12.76 32.00
N THR A 1052 -62.15 13.32 32.60
CA THR A 1052 -62.50 13.02 34.00
C THR A 1052 -62.68 11.51 34.23
N GLY A 1053 -61.91 10.93 35.15
CA GLY A 1053 -61.93 9.51 35.44
C GLY A 1053 -60.66 9.02 36.12
N LYS A 1054 -60.65 7.75 36.52
CA LYS A 1054 -59.47 7.08 37.09
C LYS A 1054 -58.68 6.36 36.00
N TYR A 1055 -57.35 6.53 36.03
CA TYR A 1055 -56.42 5.89 35.10
C TYR A 1055 -55.30 5.19 35.87
N SER A 1056 -54.83 4.06 35.35
CA SER A 1056 -53.59 3.42 35.76
C SER A 1056 -52.55 3.59 34.66
N TYR A 1057 -51.29 3.81 35.02
CA TYR A 1057 -50.15 3.91 34.11
C TYR A 1057 -49.10 2.86 34.46
N ARG A 1058 -48.43 2.33 33.44
CA ARG A 1058 -47.21 1.52 33.59
C ARG A 1058 -46.22 1.84 32.47
N LEU A 1059 -44.96 1.55 32.72
CA LEU A 1059 -43.90 1.62 31.73
C LEU A 1059 -43.62 0.19 31.29
N LYS A 1060 -43.53 -0.04 29.98
CA LYS A 1060 -42.92 -1.21 29.40
C LYS A 1060 -41.53 -0.79 28.97
N GLN A 1061 -40.55 -1.12 29.79
CA GLN A 1061 -39.15 -0.90 29.44
C GLN A 1061 -38.76 -1.94 28.41
N ILE A 1062 -38.27 -1.50 27.26
CA ILE A 1062 -37.87 -2.32 26.13
C ILE A 1062 -36.37 -2.19 25.97
N ASP A 1063 -35.71 -3.30 25.66
CA ASP A 1063 -34.28 -3.36 25.42
C ASP A 1063 -33.95 -3.34 23.93
N ASN A 1064 -32.70 -3.06 23.55
CA ASN A 1064 -32.30 -2.99 22.13
C ASN A 1064 -32.45 -4.33 21.39
N ASP A 1065 -32.55 -5.45 22.12
CA ASP A 1065 -32.83 -6.78 21.57
C ASP A 1065 -34.34 -7.09 21.48
N GLY A 1066 -35.19 -6.15 21.91
CA GLY A 1066 -36.65 -6.26 21.90
C GLY A 1066 -37.25 -7.01 23.10
N GLN A 1067 -36.45 -7.49 24.06
CA GLN A 1067 -36.96 -7.96 25.34
C GLN A 1067 -37.58 -6.79 26.13
N PHE A 1068 -38.48 -7.10 27.06
CA PHE A 1068 -39.12 -6.05 27.84
C PHE A 1068 -39.54 -6.48 29.24
N GLU A 1069 -39.58 -5.52 30.16
CA GLU A 1069 -40.12 -5.66 31.51
C GLU A 1069 -41.14 -4.55 31.81
N TYR A 1070 -42.15 -4.84 32.62
CA TYR A 1070 -43.15 -3.85 33.04
C TYR A 1070 -42.84 -3.28 34.43
N SER A 1071 -42.95 -1.96 34.57
CA SER A 1071 -42.93 -1.30 35.87
C SER A 1071 -44.17 -1.62 36.72
N LYS A 1072 -44.11 -1.27 38.01
CA LYS A 1072 -45.30 -1.24 38.86
C LYS A 1072 -46.30 -0.23 38.33
N THR A 1073 -47.58 -0.56 38.42
CA THR A 1073 -48.66 0.34 38.01
C THR A 1073 -48.87 1.46 39.03
N ILE A 1074 -49.08 2.68 38.55
CA ILE A 1074 -49.48 3.83 39.37
C ILE A 1074 -50.85 4.35 38.93
N GLU A 1075 -51.66 4.80 39.89
CA GLU A 1075 -53.02 5.29 39.61
C GLU A 1075 -53.14 6.79 39.79
N VAL A 1076 -53.92 7.43 38.92
CA VAL A 1076 -54.26 8.85 38.98
C VAL A 1076 -55.76 9.03 38.83
N ASP A 1077 -56.34 9.85 39.70
CA ASP A 1077 -57.71 10.32 39.59
C ASP A 1077 -57.73 11.70 38.92
N MET A 1078 -58.15 11.75 37.66
CA MET A 1078 -58.30 13.00 36.92
C MET A 1078 -59.56 13.73 37.37
N VAL A 1079 -59.45 14.43 38.49
CA VAL A 1079 -60.47 15.37 38.95
C VAL A 1079 -60.20 16.73 38.32
N VAL A 1080 -60.67 16.91 37.08
CA VAL A 1080 -60.67 18.23 36.44
C VAL A 1080 -61.63 19.13 37.23
N VAL A 1081 -61.10 20.15 37.90
CA VAL A 1081 -61.94 21.21 38.48
C VAL A 1081 -62.56 21.97 37.31
N LYS A 1082 -63.84 21.71 37.02
CA LYS A 1082 -64.53 22.23 35.83
C LYS A 1082 -64.74 23.76 35.83
N LYS A 1083 -64.34 24.46 36.88
CA LYS A 1083 -64.49 25.91 37.08
C LYS A 1083 -63.53 26.40 38.17
N PHE A 1084 -63.18 27.68 38.15
CA PHE A 1084 -62.60 28.31 39.33
C PHE A 1084 -63.63 28.26 40.48
N GLU A 1085 -63.21 27.83 41.68
CA GLU A 1085 -64.12 27.68 42.82
C GLU A 1085 -63.40 27.94 44.15
N LEU A 1086 -64.04 28.68 45.05
CA LEU A 1086 -63.66 28.86 46.45
C LEU A 1086 -64.62 28.03 47.31
N SER A 1087 -64.11 26.97 47.93
CA SER A 1087 -64.88 26.11 48.82
C SER A 1087 -65.22 26.81 50.12
N GLN A 1088 -66.31 26.38 50.74
CA GLN A 1088 -66.63 26.77 52.11
C GLN A 1088 -65.56 26.21 53.07
N ASN A 1089 -64.98 27.05 53.92
CA ASN A 1089 -64.01 26.64 54.91
C ASN A 1089 -64.60 25.57 55.86
N TYR A 1090 -63.78 24.63 56.30
CA TYR A 1090 -64.19 23.56 57.21
C TYR A 1090 -63.15 23.35 58.31
N PRO A 1091 -63.55 23.24 59.59
CA PRO A 1091 -64.92 23.41 60.09
C PRO A 1091 -65.42 24.87 59.93
N ASN A 1092 -66.74 25.08 59.92
CA ASN A 1092 -67.38 26.40 59.97
C ASN A 1092 -68.77 26.28 60.64
N PRO A 1093 -68.99 26.78 61.86
CA PRO A 1093 -68.07 27.59 62.67
C PRO A 1093 -66.79 26.85 63.09
N PHE A 1094 -65.72 27.59 63.39
CA PHE A 1094 -64.41 27.03 63.74
C PHE A 1094 -63.79 27.67 65.00
N ASN A 1095 -62.83 26.98 65.61
CA ASN A 1095 -62.11 27.44 66.82
C ASN A 1095 -60.72 26.77 66.96
N PRO A 1096 -59.60 27.53 67.02
CA PRO A 1096 -59.36 28.77 66.30
C PRO A 1096 -58.90 28.50 64.86
N THR A 1097 -58.81 27.23 64.44
CA THR A 1097 -58.29 26.83 63.13
C THR A 1097 -59.37 26.33 62.18
N THR A 1098 -59.23 26.66 60.89
CA THR A 1098 -60.09 26.16 59.81
C THR A 1098 -59.27 25.99 58.54
N THR A 1099 -59.78 25.22 57.60
CA THR A 1099 -59.15 24.96 56.32
C THR A 1099 -59.97 25.59 55.21
N ILE A 1100 -59.35 26.41 54.36
CA ILE A 1100 -59.92 27.01 53.15
C ILE A 1100 -59.36 26.27 51.94
N GLN A 1101 -60.23 25.77 51.07
CA GLN A 1101 -59.83 25.11 49.83
C GLN A 1101 -60.34 25.90 48.62
N TYR A 1102 -59.56 25.97 47.54
CA TYR A 1102 -59.99 26.57 46.29
C TYR A 1102 -59.38 25.86 45.08
N GLY A 1103 -60.09 25.86 43.95
CA GLY A 1103 -59.65 25.30 42.68
C GLY A 1103 -59.35 26.38 41.64
N LEU A 1104 -58.25 26.20 40.92
CA LEU A 1104 -57.82 27.04 39.80
C LEU A 1104 -57.92 26.26 38.49
N LEU A 1105 -58.55 26.86 37.48
CA LEU A 1105 -58.71 26.24 36.16
C LEU A 1105 -57.41 26.28 35.32
N GLN A 1106 -56.59 27.30 35.53
CA GLN A 1106 -55.29 27.50 34.87
C GLN A 1106 -54.32 28.19 35.83
N THR A 1107 -53.02 28.06 35.59
CA THR A 1107 -51.96 28.74 36.36
C THR A 1107 -52.13 30.25 36.30
N GLY A 1108 -52.03 30.92 37.45
CA GLY A 1108 -52.22 32.36 37.51
C GLY A 1108 -51.93 32.95 38.89
N MET A 1109 -51.82 34.29 38.95
CA MET A 1109 -51.70 35.02 40.20
C MET A 1109 -52.96 34.79 41.04
N VAL A 1110 -52.79 34.40 42.30
CA VAL A 1110 -53.88 34.23 43.26
C VAL A 1110 -53.71 35.17 44.43
N ARG A 1111 -54.74 35.96 44.70
CA ARG A 1111 -54.86 36.74 45.93
C ARG A 1111 -56.04 36.25 46.77
N LEU A 1112 -55.77 35.67 47.93
CA LEU A 1112 -56.79 35.25 48.90
C LEU A 1112 -56.69 36.16 50.13
N THR A 1113 -57.73 36.94 50.40
CA THR A 1113 -57.70 37.96 51.46
C THR A 1113 -58.85 37.78 52.45
N LEU A 1114 -58.54 37.95 53.74
CA LEU A 1114 -59.49 37.89 54.84
C LEU A 1114 -59.94 39.31 55.23
N TYR A 1115 -61.24 39.50 55.39
CA TYR A 1115 -61.91 40.75 55.72
C TYR A 1115 -62.80 40.60 56.96
N ASN A 1116 -62.99 41.69 57.70
CA ASN A 1116 -64.02 41.75 58.73
C ASN A 1116 -65.41 41.97 58.10
N ILE A 1117 -66.47 41.91 58.92
CA ILE A 1117 -67.86 42.08 58.43
C ILE A 1117 -68.15 43.47 57.85
N LEU A 1118 -67.31 44.48 58.14
CA LEU A 1118 -67.39 45.83 57.59
C LEU A 1118 -66.65 45.96 56.24
N GLY A 1119 -66.05 44.88 55.74
CA GLY A 1119 -65.30 44.87 54.48
C GLY A 1119 -63.88 45.44 54.58
N GLN A 1120 -63.35 45.67 55.79
CA GLN A 1120 -61.96 46.07 55.96
C GLN A 1120 -61.04 44.85 55.87
N GLU A 1121 -59.97 44.96 55.08
CA GLU A 1121 -58.94 43.92 54.93
C GLU A 1121 -58.23 43.72 56.28
N ILE A 1122 -58.22 42.48 56.75
CA ILE A 1122 -57.50 42.07 57.97
C ILE A 1122 -56.09 41.62 57.60
N ARG A 1123 -55.99 40.65 56.68
CA ARG A 1123 -54.72 40.17 56.13
C ARG A 1123 -54.93 39.40 54.84
N THR A 1124 -53.92 39.42 53.98
CA THR A 1124 -53.84 38.59 52.79
C THR A 1124 -53.18 37.24 53.14
N LEU A 1125 -53.87 36.14 52.83
CA LEU A 1125 -53.47 34.76 53.13
C LEU A 1125 -52.64 34.13 52.01
N VAL A 1126 -52.87 34.54 50.76
CA VAL A 1126 -52.10 34.13 49.57
C VAL A 1126 -51.97 35.33 48.65
N ASN A 1127 -50.78 35.57 48.10
CA ASN A 1127 -50.53 36.61 47.09
C ASN A 1127 -49.35 36.23 46.19
N GLU A 1128 -49.53 35.15 45.42
CA GLU A 1128 -48.47 34.58 44.59
C GLU A 1128 -49.07 33.82 43.39
N VAL A 1129 -48.24 33.48 42.41
CA VAL A 1129 -48.63 32.62 41.29
C VAL A 1129 -48.84 31.20 41.81
N LYS A 1130 -50.01 30.61 41.48
CA LYS A 1130 -50.36 29.23 41.83
C LYS A 1130 -50.69 28.45 40.56
N GLU A 1131 -50.24 27.20 40.51
CA GLU A 1131 -50.50 26.29 39.40
C GLU A 1131 -51.98 25.90 39.29
N ALA A 1132 -52.45 25.51 38.10
CA ALA A 1132 -53.79 24.96 37.92
C ALA A 1132 -54.02 23.74 38.83
N GLY A 1133 -55.18 23.65 39.50
CA GLY A 1133 -55.48 22.57 40.44
C GLY A 1133 -56.13 23.05 41.74
N THR A 1134 -56.24 22.15 42.71
CA THR A 1134 -56.87 22.44 44.02
C THR A 1134 -55.80 22.78 45.06
N HIS A 1135 -55.98 23.91 45.74
CA HIS A 1135 -55.08 24.43 46.76
C HIS A 1135 -55.79 24.52 48.10
N THR A 1136 -55.04 24.35 49.18
CA THR A 1136 -55.56 24.32 50.54
C THR A 1136 -54.74 25.25 51.44
N ILE A 1137 -55.41 26.08 52.24
CA ILE A 1137 -54.82 27.02 53.20
C ILE A 1137 -55.38 26.73 54.59
N ASN A 1138 -54.49 26.48 55.54
CA ASN A 1138 -54.86 26.37 56.96
C ASN A 1138 -54.80 27.75 57.60
N LEU A 1139 -55.94 28.23 58.09
CA LEU A 1139 -56.07 29.51 58.77
C LEU A 1139 -56.11 29.27 60.29
N ASN A 1140 -55.13 29.81 61.02
CA ASN A 1140 -55.20 29.98 62.47
C ASN A 1140 -55.65 31.41 62.79
N ALA A 1141 -56.81 31.55 63.43
CA ALA A 1141 -57.43 32.82 63.78
C ALA A 1141 -57.45 33.06 65.30
N SER A 1142 -56.48 32.49 66.04
CA SER A 1142 -56.37 32.68 67.50
C SER A 1142 -56.21 34.15 67.89
N ASP A 1143 -55.70 34.98 66.99
CA ASP A 1143 -55.53 36.43 67.12
C ASP A 1143 -56.82 37.25 66.86
N LEU A 1144 -57.87 36.65 66.30
CA LEU A 1144 -59.11 37.33 65.93
C LEU A 1144 -60.22 37.13 66.99
N ASN A 1145 -61.14 38.08 67.13
CA ASN A 1145 -62.28 37.96 68.06
C ASN A 1145 -63.36 36.99 67.51
N SER A 1146 -64.18 36.39 68.38
CA SER A 1146 -65.36 35.63 67.92
C SER A 1146 -66.24 36.51 67.04
N GLY A 1147 -66.66 36.00 65.89
CA GLY A 1147 -67.40 36.80 64.93
C GLY A 1147 -67.44 36.21 63.53
N VAL A 1148 -68.06 36.98 62.64
CA VAL A 1148 -68.18 36.63 61.22
C VAL A 1148 -67.09 37.35 60.44
N TYR A 1149 -66.38 36.57 59.61
CA TYR A 1149 -65.36 37.04 58.69
C TYR A 1149 -65.70 36.65 57.27
N ILE A 1150 -65.10 37.37 56.32
CA ILE A 1150 -65.29 37.15 54.90
C ILE A 1150 -63.93 36.86 54.28
N TYR A 1151 -63.82 35.85 53.41
CA TYR A 1151 -62.62 35.59 52.64
C TYR A 1151 -62.96 35.64 51.15
N LYS A 1152 -62.11 36.33 50.40
CA LYS A 1152 -62.27 36.57 48.97
C LYS A 1152 -61.03 36.09 48.25
N ILE A 1153 -61.24 35.33 47.17
CA ILE A 1153 -60.19 34.94 46.24
C ILE A 1153 -60.32 35.76 44.94
N GLU A 1154 -59.17 36.12 44.37
CA GLU A 1154 -59.03 36.78 43.08
C GLU A 1154 -57.95 36.05 42.26
N SER A 1155 -58.28 35.69 41.02
CA SER A 1155 -57.30 35.15 40.05
C SER A 1155 -57.74 35.47 38.62
N GLY A 1156 -56.96 36.30 37.91
CA GLY A 1156 -57.37 36.85 36.61
C GLY A 1156 -58.70 37.61 36.72
N SER A 1157 -59.70 37.22 35.92
CA SER A 1157 -61.07 37.76 35.97
C SER A 1157 -61.98 37.06 36.99
N PHE A 1158 -61.52 35.97 37.63
CA PHE A 1158 -62.30 35.25 38.63
C PHE A 1158 -62.22 35.94 39.99
N THR A 1159 -63.38 36.15 40.61
CA THR A 1159 -63.53 36.62 41.98
C THR A 1159 -64.64 35.84 42.66
N GLN A 1160 -64.37 35.31 43.86
CA GLN A 1160 -65.40 34.70 44.68
C GLN A 1160 -65.18 34.97 46.16
N THR A 1161 -66.27 35.14 46.89
CA THR A 1161 -66.28 35.49 48.30
C THR A 1161 -67.11 34.49 49.09
N LYS A 1162 -66.64 34.12 50.28
CA LYS A 1162 -67.34 33.23 51.22
C LYS A 1162 -67.26 33.79 52.64
N LYS A 1163 -68.19 33.35 53.49
CA LYS A 1163 -68.32 33.77 54.89
C LYS A 1163 -67.87 32.67 55.82
N MET A 1164 -67.07 32.99 56.83
CA MET A 1164 -66.66 32.07 57.90
C MET A 1164 -67.06 32.64 59.28
N THR A 1165 -67.26 31.76 60.25
CA THR A 1165 -67.67 32.11 61.62
C THR A 1165 -66.67 31.53 62.60
N LEU A 1166 -65.95 32.40 63.32
CA LEU A 1166 -65.06 32.03 64.41
C LEU A 1166 -65.84 32.07 65.72
N VAL A 1167 -65.82 30.98 66.48
CA VAL A 1167 -66.44 30.88 67.81
C VAL A 1167 -65.36 30.49 68.80
N LYS A 1168 -64.82 31.45 69.55
CA LYS A 1168 -63.93 31.18 70.68
C LYS A 1168 -64.69 30.68 71.88
#